data_AF-A0A2G9S410-F1
#
_entry.id   AF-A0A2G9S410-F1
#
_cell.length_a   1.000
_cell.length_b   1.000
_cell.length_c   1.000
_cell.angle_alpha   90.00
_cell.angle_beta   90.00
_cell.angle_gamma   90.00
#
_symmetry.space_group_name_H-M   'P 1'
#
loop_
_entity.id
_entity.type
_entity.pdbx_description
1 polymer ?
#
loop_
_entity_poly.entity_id
_entity_poly.type
_entity_poly.pdbx_seq_one_letter_code
_entity_poly.pdbx_strand_id
1 'polypeptide(L)'
;MGANVDVIFLYLVMSLSCYLHSSVTNGQESELHDPRVRRHLPISWSAFQYTYYMDILIEGYGSSLTEIYLTNTSLLPYTLLMNASAYVSVVLIEITTECNVTGNGTEKMCTCNPGYSWNITMCYTYPPCSNSSNFCSCLFIQDDNIPVCEAPKNISDQRVSLKGYLTTNETFTPDLLDPSSTNYKAKESNLTLALLNAYTKNCNPLSVAVLGFSPGSVIASYRMLLAGPVSSTQLSSSNALVSQSLSSVTSSQLSTLGMVTIEPAQLEVNFGDPIQLVCQINETMPSVNWTLTVNNVTNTLFPGGENVNVSTQQMSSSTISVLTIAYASQYWEGKYSCQISIDGLELKAKAVVNITLLPLEITINPLQKSLTSKDTSQLQLECCVPYDEENYNVTWTYDNLIVAALPAGRTDLNCYTLVPPRPTNDTNYTCTFMNKAGQQKSNVIPVTVIQATDIYCSVNVSNGITWNVTKAGMSASALCPLGKSGYMTRDCSAVGVWLSVQDNCISQQLQTALSSVQALEQGLGIAQVNVPDIIQQMSNSSGTIVNNVAEVSTAVNILGSISSMAATQNCTFDPSVVTKFLTLASNLIDPDFSPLWRSSTSPPASKMLQSVECFCQLLQTGNQSFEIDLENIQIKGNSYEQGSVGEDYQKNFATVSLSIDKQTISSLLKQNNLKITSVVFSTIGNLLPNTFEKRNDSQLNSIVQSTSIKLSDSSYASTNIEMSFVVNTSNKMYSQHCVFWDFSLPGFGGSWSDAGCTSMLGTNTTFCSCSHLTSFAVLMSINVGSLALIEEITYAGLGVSILSLCICVFIEGFVWKTVTRTNISYFRHISLINITVSLLCADVFFLSSAFPSIIAKQLICLSITFLNHFFYLALFFWTFAQSVMLLHQLLFVFHHLRKRIFVSLSFTAGYFFPAIIAAGTLLYYYPKGKYRHEKVCWLNPESGAIYAFAVPAGSIIVFNFLTLLVVIAKLSRPSVSEANQADKETAKSILKAVVVLTPVFGLTWSFGFALLTNLDDLTRQVFTYGFAGMNAFQKTSTATTMSTSEASSDHIKKK
;
A
#
# COMPACT_ATOMS: atom_id res chain seq x y z
N MET A 1 -72.28 19.12 8.47
CA MET A 1 -71.17 20.09 8.30
C MET A 1 -71.14 20.47 6.83
N GLY A 2 -71.39 21.74 6.51
CA GLY A 2 -71.50 22.19 5.11
C GLY A 2 -70.17 22.08 4.38
N ALA A 3 -70.19 21.52 3.18
CA ALA A 3 -69.03 21.47 2.29
C ALA A 3 -68.96 22.76 1.49
N ASN A 4 -67.83 23.48 1.56
CA ASN A 4 -67.49 24.54 0.63
C ASN A 4 -66.80 23.94 -0.59
N VAL A 5 -67.20 24.36 -1.78
CA VAL A 5 -66.72 23.85 -3.07
C VAL A 5 -65.87 24.93 -3.72
N ASP A 6 -64.55 24.95 -3.51
CA ASP A 6 -63.79 26.13 -3.92
C ASP A 6 -63.40 26.18 -5.41
N VAL A 7 -63.36 25.06 -6.17
CA VAL A 7 -62.80 25.06 -7.54
C VAL A 7 -63.46 24.09 -8.55
N ILE A 8 -63.77 24.57 -9.78
CA ILE A 8 -64.20 23.76 -10.95
C ILE A 8 -63.31 24.00 -12.19
N PHE A 9 -63.04 22.93 -12.94
CA PHE A 9 -62.37 22.94 -14.26
C PHE A 9 -63.37 22.59 -15.38
N LEU A 10 -63.22 23.25 -16.53
CA LEU A 10 -64.22 23.32 -17.59
C LEU A 10 -63.62 22.95 -18.96
N TYR A 11 -64.15 21.92 -19.62
CA TYR A 11 -63.74 21.48 -20.97
C TYR A 11 -64.77 21.85 -22.02
N LEU A 12 -64.35 22.18 -23.24
CA LEU A 12 -65.16 22.96 -24.18
C LEU A 12 -65.24 22.29 -25.57
N VAL A 13 -66.44 22.00 -26.08
CA VAL A 13 -66.71 21.41 -27.41
C VAL A 13 -67.74 22.27 -28.14
N MET A 14 -67.87 22.32 -29.48
CA MET A 14 -68.88 23.18 -30.14
C MET A 14 -69.91 22.40 -31.01
N SER A 15 -71.24 22.42 -30.67
CA SER A 15 -72.40 22.09 -31.57
C SER A 15 -73.83 22.76 -31.32
N LEU A 16 -74.73 22.92 -32.34
CA LEU A 16 -75.71 24.04 -32.59
C LEU A 16 -77.14 23.83 -32.13
N SER A 17 -77.57 24.68 -31.20
CA SER A 17 -78.91 25.28 -30.98
C SER A 17 -79.23 25.45 -29.48
N CYS A 18 -79.68 26.64 -29.11
CA CYS A 18 -79.93 27.09 -27.73
C CYS A 18 -81.27 26.59 -27.18
N TYR A 19 -81.26 25.85 -26.06
CA TYR A 19 -82.31 25.92 -25.02
C TYR A 19 -81.74 25.57 -23.64
N LEU A 20 -81.75 26.53 -22.72
CA LEU A 20 -81.45 26.32 -21.30
C LEU A 20 -82.76 25.97 -20.57
N HIS A 21 -82.89 24.74 -20.09
CA HIS A 21 -83.94 24.38 -19.13
C HIS A 21 -83.30 23.89 -17.82
N SER A 22 -83.47 24.69 -16.76
CA SER A 22 -83.10 24.32 -15.40
C SER A 22 -84.26 23.57 -14.73
N SER A 23 -84.03 22.36 -14.23
CA SER A 23 -84.78 21.83 -13.09
C SER A 23 -83.91 20.84 -12.31
N VAL A 24 -83.53 21.21 -11.10
CA VAL A 24 -82.98 20.30 -10.10
C VAL A 24 -84.14 19.85 -9.21
N THR A 25 -84.37 18.55 -9.11
CA THR A 25 -85.14 17.94 -8.03
C THR A 25 -84.30 16.87 -7.35
N ASN A 26 -84.17 16.99 -6.03
CA ASN A 26 -83.45 16.09 -5.14
C ASN A 26 -84.03 14.66 -5.17
N GLY A 27 -83.15 13.67 -5.23
CA GLY A 27 -83.40 12.25 -4.95
C GLY A 27 -82.13 11.58 -4.42
N GLN A 28 -82.29 10.72 -3.41
CA GLN A 28 -81.32 10.28 -2.41
C GLN A 28 -80.08 9.49 -2.90
N GLU A 29 -79.06 9.54 -2.03
CA GLU A 29 -77.78 8.82 -2.04
C GLU A 29 -77.84 7.35 -2.47
N SER A 30 -76.97 7.00 -3.41
CA SER A 30 -76.27 5.71 -3.41
C SER A 30 -74.79 5.96 -3.73
N GLU A 31 -73.90 5.40 -2.93
CA GLU A 31 -72.45 5.50 -3.07
C GLU A 31 -72.00 4.89 -4.40
N LEU A 32 -71.71 5.76 -5.37
CA LEU A 32 -70.99 5.46 -6.59
C LEU A 32 -69.83 6.46 -6.66
N HIS A 33 -68.59 5.98 -6.56
CA HIS A 33 -67.41 6.83 -6.76
C HIS A 33 -67.43 7.37 -8.20
N ASP A 34 -67.82 8.63 -8.38
CA ASP A 34 -67.68 9.34 -9.64
C ASP A 34 -66.18 9.64 -9.88
N PRO A 35 -65.55 9.11 -10.95
CA PRO A 35 -64.12 9.28 -11.22
C PRO A 35 -63.70 10.73 -11.55
N ARG A 36 -64.63 11.68 -11.59
CA ARG A 36 -64.38 13.10 -11.89
C ARG A 36 -64.24 14.01 -10.66
N VAL A 37 -64.11 13.45 -9.47
CA VAL A 37 -63.89 14.21 -8.22
C VAL A 37 -62.51 13.87 -7.64
N ARG A 38 -61.60 14.85 -7.56
CA ARG A 38 -60.31 14.68 -6.85
C ARG A 38 -60.34 15.37 -5.49
N ARG A 39 -59.94 14.64 -4.45
CA ARG A 39 -59.85 15.10 -3.06
C ARG A 39 -58.41 15.47 -2.74
N HIS A 40 -58.16 16.69 -2.28
CA HIS A 40 -56.87 17.06 -1.72
C HIS A 40 -56.95 17.14 -0.19
N LEU A 41 -55.98 16.51 0.49
CA LEU A 41 -55.81 16.51 1.95
C LEU A 41 -54.81 17.61 2.33
N PRO A 42 -55.20 18.65 3.09
CA PRO A 42 -54.25 19.60 3.65
C PRO A 42 -53.79 19.20 5.06
N ILE A 43 -52.61 19.70 5.45
CA ILE A 43 -51.86 19.36 6.68
C ILE A 43 -52.49 19.96 7.97
N SER A 44 -53.77 20.38 7.97
CA SER A 44 -54.47 20.76 9.21
C SER A 44 -55.96 20.42 9.20
N TRP A 45 -56.47 19.93 10.34
CA TRP A 45 -57.75 19.25 10.51
C TRP A 45 -59.00 20.16 10.49
N SER A 46 -59.25 20.98 9.45
CA SER A 46 -60.56 21.66 9.37
C SER A 46 -61.16 22.03 8.00
N ALA A 47 -60.59 21.68 6.85
CA ALA A 47 -61.30 21.86 5.56
C ALA A 47 -60.88 20.85 4.48
N PHE A 48 -61.85 20.28 3.76
CA PHE A 48 -61.61 19.42 2.59
C PHE A 48 -61.81 20.24 1.32
N GLN A 49 -60.84 20.23 0.40
CA GLN A 49 -60.97 20.81 -0.94
C GLN A 49 -61.32 19.72 -1.96
N TYR A 50 -62.38 19.95 -2.73
CA TYR A 50 -62.83 19.10 -3.82
C TYR A 50 -62.63 19.82 -5.15
N THR A 51 -62.04 19.13 -6.13
CA THR A 51 -61.92 19.62 -7.51
C THR A 51 -62.86 18.81 -8.39
N TYR A 52 -63.77 19.51 -9.09
CA TYR A 52 -64.70 18.90 -10.05
C TYR A 52 -64.29 19.25 -11.48
N TYR A 53 -64.42 18.28 -12.37
CA TYR A 53 -64.24 18.45 -13.82
C TYR A 53 -65.61 18.38 -14.50
N MET A 54 -65.96 19.38 -15.32
CA MET A 54 -67.18 19.37 -16.12
C MET A 54 -66.88 19.57 -17.61
N ASP A 55 -67.65 18.88 -18.44
CA ASP A 55 -67.61 19.01 -19.88
C ASP A 55 -68.73 19.96 -20.32
N ILE A 56 -68.40 20.97 -21.11
CA ILE A 56 -69.32 21.95 -21.69
C ILE A 56 -69.20 21.92 -23.21
N LEU A 57 -70.35 21.91 -23.86
CA LEU A 57 -70.47 22.10 -25.30
C LEU A 57 -70.91 23.57 -25.54
N ILE A 58 -70.04 24.47 -26.01
CA ILE A 58 -70.36 25.85 -26.42
C ILE A 58 -70.35 25.93 -27.93
N GLU A 59 -71.36 26.51 -28.56
CA GLU A 59 -71.32 26.58 -30.01
C GLU A 59 -71.64 27.95 -30.62
N GLY A 60 -70.92 28.28 -31.70
CA GLY A 60 -70.85 29.61 -32.30
C GLY A 60 -70.03 29.63 -33.60
N TYR A 61 -70.11 30.77 -34.29
CA TYR A 61 -69.42 31.00 -35.56
C TYR A 61 -67.94 31.29 -35.35
N GLY A 62 -67.08 30.62 -36.13
CA GLY A 62 -65.63 30.74 -36.07
C GLY A 62 -65.15 32.18 -36.23
N SER A 63 -64.58 32.70 -35.15
CA SER A 63 -63.56 33.74 -35.21
C SER A 63 -62.53 33.42 -34.15
N SER A 64 -61.24 33.54 -34.48
CA SER A 64 -60.11 33.40 -33.55
C SER A 64 -60.25 34.28 -32.29
N LEU A 65 -61.15 35.27 -32.30
CA LEU A 65 -61.51 36.10 -31.16
C LEU A 65 -62.22 35.32 -30.04
N THR A 66 -63.03 34.30 -30.34
CA THR A 66 -63.77 33.54 -29.31
C THR A 66 -62.84 32.64 -28.50
N GLU A 67 -61.88 32.00 -29.17
CA GLU A 67 -60.81 31.22 -28.52
C GLU A 67 -59.91 32.11 -27.67
N ILE A 68 -59.56 33.31 -28.17
CA ILE A 68 -58.82 34.32 -27.39
C ILE A 68 -59.64 34.79 -26.17
N TYR A 69 -60.95 35.03 -26.28
CA TYR A 69 -61.76 35.43 -25.12
C TYR A 69 -61.90 34.33 -24.05
N LEU A 70 -61.89 33.06 -24.45
CA LEU A 70 -61.98 31.91 -23.54
C LEU A 70 -60.63 31.54 -22.89
N THR A 71 -59.51 31.77 -23.58
CA THR A 71 -58.15 31.42 -23.12
C THR A 71 -57.38 32.61 -22.51
N ASN A 72 -57.81 33.86 -22.74
CA ASN A 72 -57.13 35.05 -22.23
C ASN A 72 -57.45 35.27 -20.74
N THR A 73 -56.38 35.18 -19.93
CA THR A 73 -56.28 34.96 -18.48
C THR A 73 -56.77 36.11 -17.58
N SER A 74 -57.67 36.98 -18.04
CA SER A 74 -58.17 38.12 -17.25
C SER A 74 -59.53 37.87 -16.55
N LEU A 75 -60.19 36.75 -16.83
CA LEU A 75 -61.47 36.37 -16.23
C LEU A 75 -61.40 35.17 -15.28
N LEU A 76 -60.22 34.60 -15.04
CA LEU A 76 -60.01 33.48 -14.12
C LEU A 76 -59.12 33.91 -12.93
N PRO A 77 -59.46 33.56 -11.68
CA PRO A 77 -60.62 32.73 -11.31
C PRO A 77 -61.95 33.50 -11.33
N TYR A 78 -63.00 32.88 -11.87
CA TYR A 78 -64.38 33.43 -11.84
C TYR A 78 -65.20 32.71 -10.78
N THR A 79 -65.71 33.43 -9.78
CA THR A 79 -66.44 32.83 -8.65
C THR A 79 -67.95 32.82 -8.89
N LEU A 80 -68.51 31.62 -9.12
CA LEU A 80 -69.94 31.37 -9.21
C LEU A 80 -70.54 31.23 -7.81
N LEU A 81 -71.58 32.02 -7.53
CA LEU A 81 -72.31 31.93 -6.26
C LEU A 81 -73.36 30.83 -6.38
N MET A 82 -73.18 29.71 -5.68
CA MET A 82 -74.14 28.60 -5.75
C MET A 82 -75.29 28.73 -4.74
N ASN A 83 -75.04 29.37 -3.58
CA ASN A 83 -76.05 29.77 -2.59
C ASN A 83 -75.44 30.79 -1.59
N ALA A 84 -76.20 31.21 -0.57
CA ALA A 84 -75.80 32.29 0.36
C ALA A 84 -74.52 32.03 1.19
N SER A 85 -73.96 30.81 1.16
CA SER A 85 -72.76 30.45 1.92
C SER A 85 -71.72 29.64 1.15
N ALA A 86 -71.93 29.31 -0.14
CA ALA A 86 -71.01 28.51 -0.94
C ALA A 86 -70.66 29.20 -2.27
N TYR A 87 -69.37 29.34 -2.51
CA TYR A 87 -68.75 30.01 -3.66
C TYR A 87 -67.91 29.00 -4.42
N VAL A 88 -67.96 29.01 -5.75
CA VAL A 88 -67.21 28.08 -6.60
C VAL A 88 -66.36 28.84 -7.60
N SER A 89 -65.04 28.68 -7.54
CA SER A 89 -64.13 29.36 -8.46
C SER A 89 -63.85 28.49 -9.68
N VAL A 90 -64.16 28.96 -10.89
CA VAL A 90 -63.59 28.35 -12.09
C VAL A 90 -62.14 28.80 -12.18
N VAL A 91 -61.18 27.88 -12.25
CA VAL A 91 -59.74 28.22 -12.14
C VAL A 91 -58.98 28.01 -13.46
N LEU A 92 -59.50 27.15 -14.34
CA LEU A 92 -58.90 26.90 -15.66
C LEU A 92 -59.96 26.38 -16.64
N ILE A 93 -59.83 26.80 -17.90
CA ILE A 93 -60.62 26.33 -19.03
C ILE A 93 -59.64 25.85 -20.09
N GLU A 94 -59.81 24.61 -20.58
CA GLU A 94 -58.97 24.01 -21.62
C GLU A 94 -59.83 23.44 -22.75
N ILE A 95 -59.38 23.62 -23.98
CA ILE A 95 -60.04 23.06 -25.17
C ILE A 95 -59.41 21.70 -25.47
N THR A 96 -60.21 20.64 -25.48
CA THR A 96 -59.74 19.26 -25.68
C THR A 96 -60.11 18.70 -27.05
N THR A 97 -61.23 19.14 -27.61
CA THR A 97 -61.79 18.68 -28.89
C THR A 97 -62.24 19.85 -29.73
N GLU A 98 -61.79 19.88 -30.97
CA GLU A 98 -62.21 20.87 -31.96
C GLU A 98 -62.96 20.17 -33.09
N CYS A 99 -64.12 20.70 -33.50
CA CYS A 99 -64.97 20.13 -34.54
C CYS A 99 -65.32 21.17 -35.58
N ASN A 100 -65.11 20.85 -36.86
CA ASN A 100 -65.44 21.72 -37.97
C ASN A 100 -66.65 21.18 -38.74
N VAL A 101 -67.65 22.02 -38.98
CA VAL A 101 -68.89 21.63 -39.68
C VAL A 101 -68.64 21.69 -41.19
N THR A 102 -68.84 20.58 -41.90
CA THR A 102 -68.69 20.56 -43.36
C THR A 102 -69.93 21.15 -44.04
N GLY A 103 -69.79 21.59 -45.29
CA GLY A 103 -70.75 22.47 -45.99
C GLY A 103 -72.21 22.01 -46.14
N ASN A 104 -72.57 20.81 -45.68
CA ASN A 104 -73.96 20.32 -45.62
C ASN A 104 -74.61 20.41 -44.23
N GLY A 105 -73.91 20.89 -43.19
CA GLY A 105 -74.50 21.20 -41.88
C GLY A 105 -74.84 20.01 -40.98
N THR A 106 -74.71 18.77 -41.46
CA THR A 106 -75.02 17.53 -40.71
C THR A 106 -73.79 16.70 -40.33
N GLU A 107 -72.62 17.06 -40.84
CA GLU A 107 -71.38 16.29 -40.66
C GLU A 107 -70.32 17.15 -39.97
N LYS A 108 -69.76 16.63 -38.87
CA LYS A 108 -68.76 17.33 -38.05
C LYS A 108 -67.44 16.57 -38.11
N MET A 109 -66.40 17.25 -38.53
CA MET A 109 -65.04 16.73 -38.60
C MET A 109 -64.30 17.11 -37.32
N CYS A 110 -64.04 16.15 -36.44
CA CYS A 110 -63.51 16.43 -35.10
C CYS A 110 -62.07 15.93 -34.90
N THR A 111 -61.24 16.73 -34.23
CA THR A 111 -59.84 16.46 -33.89
C THR A 111 -59.54 16.79 -32.43
N CYS A 112 -58.55 16.11 -31.83
CA CYS A 112 -58.09 16.41 -30.47
C CYS A 112 -57.00 17.49 -30.46
N ASN A 113 -57.04 18.34 -29.43
CA ASN A 113 -55.98 19.32 -29.17
C ASN A 113 -54.69 18.61 -28.67
N PRO A 114 -53.48 19.17 -28.88
CA PRO A 114 -52.23 18.52 -28.45
C PRO A 114 -52.24 18.15 -26.96
N GLY A 115 -51.92 16.89 -26.64
CA GLY A 115 -51.94 16.36 -25.28
C GLY A 115 -53.18 15.55 -24.89
N TYR A 116 -54.22 15.56 -25.73
CA TYR A 116 -55.47 14.80 -25.56
C TYR A 116 -55.64 13.79 -26.69
N SER A 117 -56.38 12.71 -26.45
CA SER A 117 -56.63 11.67 -27.45
C SER A 117 -58.04 11.12 -27.38
N TRP A 118 -58.56 10.69 -28.52
CA TRP A 118 -59.83 9.97 -28.59
C TRP A 118 -59.76 8.68 -27.77
N ASN A 119 -60.84 8.37 -27.06
CA ASN A 119 -61.01 7.02 -26.54
C ASN A 119 -61.06 6.04 -27.72
N ILE A 120 -60.30 4.95 -27.65
CA ILE A 120 -60.20 3.97 -28.74
C ILE A 120 -61.56 3.39 -29.15
N THR A 121 -62.52 3.29 -28.21
CA THR A 121 -63.90 2.88 -28.51
C THR A 121 -64.59 3.86 -29.47
N MET A 122 -64.30 5.16 -29.35
CA MET A 122 -64.83 6.19 -30.25
C MET A 122 -64.24 6.06 -31.66
N CYS A 123 -62.98 5.69 -31.77
CA CYS A 123 -62.32 5.49 -33.07
C CYS A 123 -62.85 4.29 -33.86
N TYR A 124 -63.40 3.28 -33.18
CA TYR A 124 -64.12 2.18 -33.83
C TYR A 124 -65.60 2.46 -34.07
N THR A 125 -66.18 3.42 -33.34
CA THR A 125 -67.60 3.77 -33.44
C THR A 125 -67.85 4.77 -34.59
N TYR A 126 -66.91 5.69 -34.82
CA TYR A 126 -67.03 6.74 -35.84
C TYR A 126 -66.00 6.57 -36.97
N PRO A 127 -66.38 6.78 -38.24
CA PRO A 127 -65.46 6.63 -39.37
C PRO A 127 -64.37 7.72 -39.37
N PRO A 128 -63.15 7.42 -39.83
CA PRO A 128 -62.06 8.39 -39.89
C PRO A 128 -62.22 9.38 -41.04
N CYS A 129 -61.64 10.58 -40.90
CA CYS A 129 -61.68 11.63 -41.91
C CYS A 129 -60.92 11.27 -43.20
N SER A 130 -61.44 11.65 -44.36
CA SER A 130 -60.96 11.21 -45.68
C SER A 130 -59.53 11.65 -46.08
N ASN A 131 -58.86 12.48 -45.26
CA ASN A 131 -57.50 12.97 -45.47
C ASN A 131 -56.55 12.66 -44.29
N SER A 132 -56.93 11.76 -43.38
CA SER A 132 -56.14 11.42 -42.19
C SER A 132 -55.31 10.15 -42.40
N SER A 133 -53.99 10.22 -42.19
CA SER A 133 -53.10 9.05 -42.28
C SER A 133 -53.25 8.07 -41.10
N ASN A 134 -53.90 8.49 -40.02
CA ASN A 134 -54.12 7.70 -38.81
C ASN A 134 -55.63 7.47 -38.57
N PHE A 135 -56.00 6.23 -38.23
CA PHE A 135 -57.37 5.76 -38.01
C PHE A 135 -58.10 6.48 -36.86
N CYS A 136 -57.36 7.14 -35.97
CA CYS A 136 -57.87 7.66 -34.70
C CYS A 136 -57.37 9.09 -34.40
N SER A 137 -57.00 9.86 -35.43
CA SER A 137 -56.60 11.28 -35.28
C SER A 137 -57.72 12.27 -35.63
N CYS A 138 -58.63 11.88 -36.52
CA CYS A 138 -59.77 12.69 -36.93
C CYS A 138 -60.97 11.78 -37.17
N LEU A 139 -62.12 12.11 -36.57
CA LEU A 139 -63.36 11.33 -36.66
C LEU A 139 -64.49 12.14 -37.33
N PHE A 140 -65.28 11.47 -38.17
CA PHE A 140 -66.54 11.99 -38.71
C PHE A 140 -67.69 11.63 -37.77
N ILE A 141 -68.30 12.65 -37.17
CA ILE A 141 -69.41 12.48 -36.22
C ILE A 141 -70.68 13.05 -36.84
N GLN A 142 -71.72 12.22 -36.88
CA GLN A 142 -73.07 12.56 -37.37
C GLN A 142 -74.06 12.81 -36.22
N ASP A 143 -73.68 12.50 -34.98
CA ASP A 143 -74.51 12.69 -33.79
C ASP A 143 -74.38 14.10 -33.20
N ASP A 144 -75.42 14.55 -32.49
CA ASP A 144 -75.39 15.82 -31.73
C ASP A 144 -74.58 15.73 -30.43
N ASN A 145 -74.35 14.51 -29.93
CA ASN A 145 -73.54 14.28 -28.74
C ASN A 145 -72.08 14.04 -29.13
N ILE A 146 -71.32 15.12 -29.26
CA ILE A 146 -69.92 15.05 -29.68
C ILE A 146 -69.08 14.43 -28.54
N PRO A 147 -68.37 13.31 -28.78
CA PRO A 147 -67.45 12.76 -27.81
C PRO A 147 -66.31 13.75 -27.51
N VAL A 148 -65.84 13.75 -26.26
CA VAL A 148 -64.74 14.62 -25.82
C VAL A 148 -63.44 13.83 -25.84
N CYS A 149 -62.37 14.46 -26.30
CA CYS A 149 -61.01 13.92 -26.21
C CYS A 149 -60.61 13.94 -24.74
N GLU A 150 -60.22 12.79 -24.23
CA GLU A 150 -59.85 12.68 -22.84
C GLU A 150 -58.37 13.03 -22.68
N ALA A 151 -58.04 13.72 -21.58
CA ALA A 151 -56.67 13.69 -21.10
C ALA A 151 -56.35 12.23 -20.81
N PRO A 152 -55.14 11.71 -21.12
CA PRO A 152 -54.81 10.32 -20.86
C PRO A 152 -55.12 9.97 -19.40
N LYS A 153 -56.22 9.24 -19.13
CA LYS A 153 -56.65 8.88 -17.78
C LYS A 153 -55.49 8.15 -17.08
N ASN A 154 -55.31 8.45 -15.79
CA ASN A 154 -54.33 7.85 -14.90
C ASN A 154 -54.27 6.32 -15.09
N ILE A 155 -53.28 5.88 -15.87
CA ILE A 155 -52.67 4.55 -15.84
C ILE A 155 -51.23 4.83 -15.40
N SER A 156 -51.10 5.44 -14.22
CA SER A 156 -49.80 5.90 -13.71
C SER A 156 -48.99 4.80 -13.05
N ASP A 157 -49.39 3.52 -13.08
CA ASP A 157 -48.57 2.46 -12.48
C ASP A 157 -48.14 1.31 -13.39
N GLN A 158 -48.64 1.17 -14.63
CA GLN A 158 -48.24 0.05 -15.48
C GLN A 158 -48.20 0.42 -16.98
N ARG A 159 -47.45 1.45 -17.34
CA ARG A 159 -47.08 1.71 -18.74
C ARG A 159 -45.63 1.32 -18.94
N VAL A 160 -45.36 0.53 -19.97
CA VAL A 160 -44.00 0.15 -20.35
C VAL A 160 -43.60 0.94 -21.59
N SER A 161 -42.60 1.81 -21.44
CA SER A 161 -41.97 2.47 -22.59
C SER A 161 -40.86 1.58 -23.11
N LEU A 162 -40.86 1.33 -24.41
CA LEU A 162 -39.95 0.43 -25.09
C LEU A 162 -39.16 1.22 -26.13
N LYS A 163 -37.84 1.06 -26.12
CA LYS A 163 -36.94 1.62 -27.13
C LYS A 163 -36.24 0.44 -27.80
N GLY A 164 -36.31 0.35 -29.12
CA GLY A 164 -35.69 -0.73 -29.86
C GLY A 164 -34.77 -0.26 -30.98
N TYR A 165 -33.85 -1.14 -31.34
CA TYR A 165 -32.96 -1.00 -32.48
C TYR A 165 -32.97 -2.28 -33.28
N LEU A 166 -33.22 -2.18 -34.58
CA LEU A 166 -33.23 -3.30 -35.52
C LEU A 166 -32.13 -3.08 -36.56
N THR A 167 -31.19 -4.00 -36.63
CA THR A 167 -30.13 -3.98 -37.64
C THR A 167 -30.53 -4.91 -38.77
N THR A 168 -30.42 -4.46 -40.01
CA THR A 168 -30.75 -5.27 -41.20
C THR A 168 -29.54 -5.53 -42.08
N ASN A 169 -29.50 -6.63 -42.83
CA ASN A 169 -28.42 -6.97 -43.77
C ASN A 169 -28.39 -6.08 -45.04
N GLU A 170 -29.17 -5.01 -45.08
CA GLU A 170 -29.30 -4.13 -46.22
C GLU A 170 -28.23 -3.04 -46.21
N THR A 171 -27.82 -2.61 -47.41
CA THR A 171 -26.84 -1.53 -47.56
C THR A 171 -27.46 -0.17 -47.31
N PHE A 172 -26.84 0.61 -46.44
CA PHE A 172 -27.28 1.96 -46.12
C PHE A 172 -27.13 2.92 -47.30
N THR A 173 -28.20 3.67 -47.58
CA THR A 173 -28.24 4.69 -48.62
C THR A 173 -28.53 6.07 -48.00
N PRO A 174 -27.89 7.16 -48.48
CA PRO A 174 -28.00 8.48 -47.85
C PRO A 174 -29.41 9.09 -47.80
N ASP A 175 -30.30 8.67 -48.69
CA ASP A 175 -31.72 9.04 -48.73
C ASP A 175 -32.52 8.56 -47.49
N LEU A 176 -31.98 7.62 -46.71
CA LEU A 176 -32.54 7.20 -45.41
C LEU A 176 -32.24 8.17 -44.26
N LEU A 177 -31.46 9.24 -44.49
CA LEU A 177 -31.29 10.36 -43.54
C LEU A 177 -32.34 11.46 -43.74
N ASP A 178 -33.06 11.46 -44.86
CA ASP A 178 -34.06 12.45 -45.21
C ASP A 178 -35.48 11.89 -44.98
N PRO A 179 -36.21 12.35 -43.94
CA PRO A 179 -37.57 11.89 -43.65
C PRO A 179 -38.59 12.17 -44.76
N SER A 180 -38.27 13.07 -45.69
CA SER A 180 -39.14 13.43 -46.80
C SER A 180 -39.04 12.44 -47.98
N SER A 181 -37.96 11.64 -48.04
CA SER A 181 -37.66 10.74 -49.15
C SER A 181 -38.66 9.58 -49.25
N THR A 182 -38.88 9.11 -50.48
CA THR A 182 -39.80 7.97 -50.73
C THR A 182 -39.30 6.68 -50.10
N ASN A 183 -37.98 6.48 -50.06
CA ASN A 183 -37.36 5.30 -49.49
C ASN A 183 -37.45 5.28 -47.96
N TYR A 184 -37.22 6.43 -47.30
CA TYR A 184 -37.43 6.60 -45.85
C TYR A 184 -38.87 6.27 -45.48
N LYS A 185 -39.85 6.91 -46.12
CA LYS A 185 -41.29 6.73 -45.82
C LYS A 185 -41.76 5.29 -46.04
N ALA A 186 -41.32 4.65 -47.12
CA ALA A 186 -41.67 3.25 -47.40
C ALA A 186 -41.13 2.31 -46.31
N LYS A 187 -39.88 2.55 -45.86
CA LYS A 187 -39.22 1.71 -44.87
C LYS A 187 -39.74 1.95 -43.46
N GLU A 188 -40.00 3.20 -43.11
CA GLU A 188 -40.69 3.61 -41.88
C GLU A 188 -42.09 2.97 -41.79
N SER A 189 -42.86 3.03 -42.88
CA SER A 189 -44.20 2.44 -42.93
C SER A 189 -44.17 0.92 -42.76
N ASN A 190 -43.29 0.22 -43.49
CA ASN A 190 -43.15 -1.24 -43.38
C ASN A 190 -42.73 -1.67 -41.97
N LEU A 191 -41.75 -0.97 -41.38
CA LEU A 191 -41.28 -1.22 -40.03
C LEU A 191 -42.37 -0.98 -38.97
N THR A 192 -43.10 0.13 -39.09
CA THR A 192 -44.20 0.46 -38.18
C THR A 192 -45.29 -0.60 -38.23
N LEU A 193 -45.64 -1.09 -39.42
CA LEU A 193 -46.64 -2.14 -39.59
C LEU A 193 -46.19 -3.48 -38.98
N ALA A 194 -44.93 -3.87 -39.21
CA ALA A 194 -44.36 -5.08 -38.64
C ALA A 194 -44.33 -5.03 -37.10
N LEU A 195 -43.94 -3.89 -36.53
CA LEU A 195 -43.95 -3.64 -35.08
C LEU A 195 -45.37 -3.71 -34.51
N LEU A 196 -46.34 -3.07 -35.14
CA LEU A 196 -47.73 -3.07 -34.69
C LEU A 196 -48.28 -4.51 -34.70
N ASN A 197 -48.13 -5.23 -35.81
CA ASN A 197 -48.65 -6.60 -35.96
C ASN A 197 -48.05 -7.57 -34.92
N ALA A 198 -46.75 -7.46 -34.68
CA ALA A 198 -46.06 -8.35 -33.74
C ALA A 198 -46.46 -8.08 -32.28
N TYR A 199 -46.59 -6.82 -31.86
CA TYR A 199 -46.86 -6.45 -30.47
C TYR A 199 -48.36 -6.41 -30.11
N THR A 200 -49.25 -6.25 -31.09
CA THR A 200 -50.72 -6.19 -30.86
C THR A 200 -51.26 -7.45 -30.21
N LYS A 201 -50.68 -8.62 -30.53
CA LYS A 201 -51.16 -9.91 -30.02
C LYS A 201 -50.88 -10.12 -28.53
N ASN A 202 -49.74 -9.64 -28.03
CA ASN A 202 -49.22 -10.01 -26.71
C ASN A 202 -49.01 -8.84 -25.75
N CYS A 203 -48.86 -7.59 -26.24
CA CYS A 203 -48.35 -6.47 -25.45
C CYS A 203 -49.19 -5.17 -25.51
N ASN A 204 -50.29 -5.14 -26.27
CA ASN A 204 -51.21 -4.00 -26.37
C ASN A 204 -50.52 -2.62 -26.57
N PRO A 205 -49.93 -2.35 -27.75
CA PRO A 205 -49.20 -1.11 -28.01
C PRO A 205 -50.13 0.10 -28.13
N LEU A 206 -49.89 1.13 -27.31
CA LEU A 206 -50.57 2.42 -27.31
C LEU A 206 -50.06 3.38 -28.41
N SER A 207 -48.76 3.30 -28.71
CA SER A 207 -48.13 4.13 -29.76
C SER A 207 -46.85 3.47 -30.26
N VAL A 208 -46.54 3.61 -31.55
CA VAL A 208 -45.26 3.22 -32.17
C VAL A 208 -44.73 4.42 -32.97
N ALA A 209 -43.44 4.72 -32.82
CA ALA A 209 -42.77 5.77 -33.57
C ALA A 209 -41.38 5.30 -34.01
N VAL A 210 -41.10 5.34 -35.30
CA VAL A 210 -39.74 5.13 -35.84
C VAL A 210 -39.00 6.47 -35.74
N LEU A 211 -37.83 6.46 -35.11
CA LEU A 211 -37.05 7.67 -34.82
C LEU A 211 -36.08 8.02 -35.96
N GLY A 212 -35.73 7.04 -36.79
CA GLY A 212 -34.87 7.22 -37.95
C GLY A 212 -33.95 6.03 -38.22
N PHE A 213 -33.10 6.19 -39.24
CA PHE A 213 -32.14 5.19 -39.71
C PHE A 213 -30.71 5.72 -39.62
N SER A 214 -29.73 4.85 -39.28
CA SER A 214 -28.33 5.24 -39.18
C SER A 214 -27.38 4.39 -40.03
N PRO A 215 -26.18 4.92 -40.39
CA PRO A 215 -25.19 4.22 -41.21
C PRO A 215 -24.67 2.93 -40.54
N GLY A 216 -24.45 1.90 -41.37
CA GLY A 216 -24.10 0.53 -40.99
C GLY A 216 -24.81 -0.47 -41.92
N SER A 217 -24.87 -1.75 -41.55
CA SER A 217 -26.04 -2.60 -41.87
C SER A 217 -27.29 -1.81 -41.43
N VAL A 218 -28.22 -1.41 -42.32
CA VAL A 218 -29.25 -0.37 -42.01
C VAL A 218 -29.87 -0.57 -40.63
N ILE A 219 -29.62 0.36 -39.70
CA ILE A 219 -30.09 0.29 -38.31
C ILE A 219 -31.30 1.21 -38.16
N ALA A 220 -32.45 0.66 -37.78
CA ALA A 220 -33.66 1.40 -37.51
C ALA A 220 -33.88 1.56 -36.01
N SER A 221 -34.04 2.79 -35.52
CA SER A 221 -34.40 3.07 -34.13
C SER A 221 -35.88 3.35 -34.01
N TYR A 222 -36.54 2.81 -32.99
CA TYR A 222 -37.96 3.06 -32.74
C TYR A 222 -38.27 3.15 -31.24
N ARG A 223 -39.41 3.75 -30.93
CA ARG A 223 -39.99 3.82 -29.59
C ARG A 223 -41.43 3.33 -29.64
N MET A 224 -41.84 2.62 -28.59
CA MET A 224 -43.18 2.10 -28.42
C MET A 224 -43.66 2.32 -26.99
N LEU A 225 -44.95 2.56 -26.81
CA LEU A 225 -45.58 2.63 -25.49
C LEU A 225 -46.59 1.50 -25.38
N LEU A 226 -46.57 0.74 -24.30
CA LEU A 226 -47.43 -0.43 -24.08
C LEU A 226 -48.39 -0.19 -22.90
N ALA A 227 -49.59 -0.74 -22.99
CA ALA A 227 -50.61 -0.68 -21.94
C ALA A 227 -50.60 -1.95 -21.06
N GLY A 228 -50.52 -1.76 -19.74
CA GLY A 228 -50.72 -2.81 -18.75
C GLY A 228 -49.42 -3.49 -18.28
N PRO A 229 -49.54 -4.49 -17.38
CA PRO A 229 -48.39 -5.26 -16.93
C PRO A 229 -47.95 -6.17 -18.10
N VAL A 230 -46.73 -5.96 -18.60
CA VAL A 230 -46.13 -6.73 -19.68
C VAL A 230 -45.03 -7.60 -19.08
N SER A 231 -44.95 -8.89 -19.46
CA SER A 231 -43.85 -9.78 -19.05
C SER A 231 -42.68 -9.77 -20.05
N SER A 232 -41.49 -10.12 -19.58
CA SER A 232 -40.30 -10.28 -20.43
C SER A 232 -40.51 -11.32 -21.53
N THR A 233 -41.26 -12.39 -21.23
CA THR A 233 -41.62 -13.45 -22.18
C THR A 233 -42.58 -12.98 -23.28
N GLN A 234 -43.52 -12.08 -22.96
CA GLN A 234 -44.39 -11.46 -23.95
C GLN A 234 -43.61 -10.53 -24.87
N LEU A 235 -42.64 -9.80 -24.34
CA LEU A 235 -41.77 -8.90 -25.11
C LEU A 235 -40.81 -9.66 -26.03
N SER A 236 -40.15 -10.70 -25.52
CA SER A 236 -39.20 -11.50 -26.30
C SER A 236 -39.90 -12.24 -27.45
N SER A 237 -41.07 -12.82 -27.18
CA SER A 237 -41.89 -13.47 -28.22
C SER A 237 -42.38 -12.49 -29.27
N SER A 238 -42.85 -11.30 -28.87
CA SER A 238 -43.27 -10.26 -29.83
C SER A 238 -42.08 -9.76 -30.66
N ASN A 239 -40.90 -9.57 -30.06
CA ASN A 239 -39.71 -9.16 -30.79
C ASN A 239 -39.23 -10.23 -31.79
N ALA A 240 -39.32 -11.51 -31.42
CA ALA A 240 -39.01 -12.61 -32.33
C ALA A 240 -39.92 -12.60 -33.57
N LEU A 241 -41.21 -12.27 -33.40
CA LEU A 241 -42.16 -12.10 -34.51
C LEU A 241 -41.81 -10.93 -35.43
N VAL A 242 -41.27 -9.82 -34.90
CA VAL A 242 -40.78 -8.70 -35.73
C VAL A 242 -39.63 -9.16 -36.60
N SER A 243 -38.63 -9.83 -36.00
CA SER A 243 -37.47 -10.36 -36.73
C SER A 243 -37.88 -11.41 -37.79
N GLN A 244 -38.94 -12.18 -37.54
CA GLN A 244 -39.47 -13.15 -38.50
C GLN A 244 -40.26 -12.47 -39.64
N SER A 245 -41.00 -11.40 -39.34
CA SER A 245 -41.76 -10.63 -40.34
C SER A 245 -40.88 -9.82 -41.27
N LEU A 246 -39.67 -9.45 -40.82
CA LEU A 246 -38.70 -8.66 -41.57
C LEU A 246 -37.48 -9.54 -41.86
N SER A 247 -37.52 -10.26 -42.99
CA SER A 247 -36.49 -11.24 -43.38
C SER A 247 -35.07 -10.68 -43.53
N SER A 248 -34.90 -9.36 -43.56
CA SER A 248 -33.60 -8.69 -43.60
C SER A 248 -32.99 -8.39 -42.22
N VAL A 249 -33.70 -8.58 -41.10
CA VAL A 249 -33.18 -8.27 -39.75
C VAL A 249 -32.11 -9.28 -39.32
N THR A 250 -30.91 -8.78 -39.00
CA THR A 250 -29.77 -9.57 -38.50
C THR A 250 -29.62 -9.54 -36.99
N SER A 251 -30.03 -8.44 -36.35
CA SER A 251 -30.03 -8.32 -34.90
C SER A 251 -31.11 -7.36 -34.42
N SER A 252 -31.65 -7.63 -33.22
CA SER A 252 -32.65 -6.80 -32.55
C SER A 252 -32.20 -6.57 -31.11
N GLN A 253 -32.26 -5.32 -30.66
CA GLN A 253 -31.99 -4.94 -29.28
C GLN A 253 -33.18 -4.16 -28.73
N LEU A 254 -33.62 -4.49 -27.51
CA LEU A 254 -34.70 -3.78 -26.84
C LEU A 254 -34.28 -3.30 -25.47
N SER A 255 -34.77 -2.13 -25.11
CA SER A 255 -34.66 -1.56 -23.77
C SER A 255 -36.04 -1.11 -23.28
N THR A 256 -36.39 -1.43 -22.03
CA THR A 256 -37.67 -1.02 -21.43
C THR A 256 -37.49 -0.10 -20.23
N LEU A 257 -38.50 0.74 -20.00
CA LEU A 257 -38.68 1.58 -18.83
C LEU A 257 -40.10 1.32 -18.27
N GLY A 258 -40.20 1.09 -16.96
CA GLY A 258 -41.48 0.86 -16.27
C GLY A 258 -41.77 -0.59 -15.86
N MET A 259 -40.95 -1.57 -16.27
CA MET A 259 -41.03 -2.97 -15.79
C MET A 259 -40.19 -3.25 -14.55
N VAL A 260 -39.20 -2.38 -14.30
CA VAL A 260 -38.31 -2.43 -13.15
C VAL A 260 -38.42 -1.06 -12.49
N THR A 261 -38.47 -1.04 -11.16
CA THR A 261 -38.52 0.18 -10.38
C THR A 261 -37.31 0.26 -9.46
N ILE A 262 -36.84 1.47 -9.20
CA ILE A 262 -35.86 1.74 -8.14
C ILE A 262 -36.51 2.70 -7.16
N GLU A 263 -36.51 2.33 -5.89
CA GLU A 263 -36.96 3.16 -4.80
C GLU A 263 -35.81 3.50 -3.84
N PRO A 264 -35.69 4.77 -3.41
CA PRO A 264 -36.38 5.95 -3.97
C PRO A 264 -35.82 6.38 -5.34
N ALA A 265 -36.67 6.99 -6.19
CA ALA A 265 -36.27 7.46 -7.52
C ALA A 265 -35.38 8.71 -7.49
N GLN A 266 -35.51 9.53 -6.44
CA GLN A 266 -34.62 10.63 -6.11
C GLN A 266 -34.28 10.56 -4.62
N LEU A 267 -33.00 10.69 -4.29
CA LEU A 267 -32.50 10.61 -2.94
C LEU A 267 -31.52 11.75 -2.68
N GLU A 268 -31.73 12.48 -1.58
CA GLU A 268 -30.77 13.46 -1.07
C GLU A 268 -30.14 12.89 0.21
N VAL A 269 -28.80 12.85 0.25
CA VAL A 269 -28.04 12.23 1.35
C VAL A 269 -26.95 13.18 1.82
N ASN A 270 -26.66 13.20 3.13
CA ASN A 270 -25.52 13.98 3.62
C ASN A 270 -24.21 13.19 3.46
N PHE A 271 -23.07 13.89 3.42
CA PHE A 271 -21.77 13.24 3.37
C PHE A 271 -21.60 12.25 4.55
N GLY A 272 -21.15 11.04 4.28
CA GLY A 272 -20.92 9.97 5.26
C GLY A 272 -22.16 9.15 5.63
N ASP A 273 -23.38 9.61 5.32
CA ASP A 273 -24.59 8.82 5.56
C ASP A 273 -24.69 7.66 4.54
N PRO A 274 -25.35 6.54 4.88
CA PRO A 274 -25.48 5.40 3.98
C PRO A 274 -26.49 5.69 2.85
N ILE A 275 -26.19 5.18 1.65
CA ILE A 275 -27.12 5.20 0.50
C ILE A 275 -27.73 3.81 0.38
N GLN A 276 -29.06 3.73 0.32
CA GLN A 276 -29.77 2.48 0.09
C GLN A 276 -30.75 2.64 -1.06
N LEU A 277 -30.59 1.82 -2.10
CA LEU A 277 -31.46 1.78 -3.27
C LEU A 277 -32.02 0.37 -3.43
N VAL A 278 -33.33 0.27 -3.62
CA VAL A 278 -34.04 -1.00 -3.79
C VAL A 278 -34.54 -1.09 -5.22
N CYS A 279 -34.02 -2.06 -5.97
CA CYS A 279 -34.50 -2.39 -7.31
C CYS A 279 -35.48 -3.57 -7.22
N GLN A 280 -36.73 -3.35 -7.64
CA GLN A 280 -37.78 -4.35 -7.63
C GLN A 280 -38.15 -4.76 -9.05
N ILE A 281 -38.21 -6.08 -9.27
CA ILE A 281 -38.60 -6.70 -10.53
C ILE A 281 -39.71 -7.70 -10.24
N ASN A 282 -40.83 -7.63 -10.96
CA ASN A 282 -41.95 -8.55 -10.82
C ASN A 282 -41.74 -9.88 -11.59
N GLU A 283 -40.48 -10.36 -11.65
CA GLU A 283 -40.06 -11.61 -12.27
C GLU A 283 -38.84 -12.19 -11.52
N THR A 284 -38.61 -13.50 -11.64
CA THR A 284 -37.48 -14.19 -11.02
C THR A 284 -36.23 -14.07 -11.89
N MET A 285 -35.18 -13.46 -11.35
CA MET A 285 -33.96 -13.12 -12.07
C MET A 285 -32.72 -13.61 -11.32
N PRO A 286 -31.75 -14.24 -12.01
CA PRO A 286 -30.56 -14.79 -11.35
C PRO A 286 -29.58 -13.71 -10.88
N SER A 287 -29.52 -12.55 -11.54
CA SER A 287 -28.63 -11.45 -11.17
C SER A 287 -29.15 -10.09 -11.63
N VAL A 288 -28.77 -9.04 -10.91
CA VAL A 288 -29.09 -7.64 -11.22
C VAL A 288 -27.78 -6.85 -11.23
N ASN A 289 -27.48 -6.16 -12.33
CA ASN A 289 -26.28 -5.34 -12.44
C ASN A 289 -26.59 -3.91 -12.04
N TRP A 290 -25.80 -3.37 -11.10
CA TRP A 290 -25.88 -1.97 -10.70
C TRP A 290 -24.79 -1.16 -11.37
N THR A 291 -25.18 0.01 -11.88
CA THR A 291 -24.27 0.96 -12.54
C THR A 291 -24.49 2.36 -11.99
N LEU A 292 -23.42 3.14 -11.91
CA LEU A 292 -23.44 4.55 -11.55
C LEU A 292 -22.92 5.37 -12.73
N THR A 293 -23.69 6.37 -13.14
CA THR A 293 -23.29 7.32 -14.18
C THR A 293 -22.97 8.68 -13.58
N VAL A 294 -21.72 9.12 -13.75
CA VAL A 294 -21.21 10.43 -13.33
C VAL A 294 -20.57 11.10 -14.55
N ASN A 295 -20.91 12.35 -14.86
CA ASN A 295 -20.33 13.10 -16.00
C ASN A 295 -20.34 12.33 -17.34
N ASN A 296 -21.43 11.62 -17.65
CA ASN A 296 -21.60 10.74 -18.82
C ASN A 296 -20.70 9.49 -18.86
N VAL A 297 -19.89 9.23 -17.83
CA VAL A 297 -19.12 7.99 -17.65
C VAL A 297 -19.96 7.03 -16.82
N THR A 298 -20.20 5.81 -17.32
CA THR A 298 -20.96 4.78 -16.60
C THR A 298 -20.01 3.73 -16.06
N ASN A 299 -19.97 3.58 -14.73
CA ASN A 299 -19.17 2.58 -14.03
C ASN A 299 -20.07 1.48 -13.47
N THR A 300 -19.65 0.24 -13.63
CA THR A 300 -20.28 -0.90 -12.95
C THR A 300 -19.89 -0.90 -11.48
N LEU A 301 -20.85 -1.15 -10.60
CA LEU A 301 -20.61 -1.20 -9.15
C LEU A 301 -20.21 -2.61 -8.75
N PHE A 302 -19.07 -2.76 -8.07
CA PHE A 302 -18.57 -4.05 -7.62
C PHE A 302 -19.06 -4.39 -6.20
N PRO A 303 -19.85 -5.46 -6.00
CA PRO A 303 -20.43 -5.82 -4.70
C PRO A 303 -19.46 -6.27 -3.60
N GLY A 304 -18.16 -6.39 -3.90
CA GLY A 304 -17.12 -6.76 -2.93
C GLY A 304 -16.09 -5.65 -2.68
N GLY A 305 -16.39 -4.40 -3.08
CA GLY A 305 -15.57 -3.24 -2.72
C GLY A 305 -15.75 -2.89 -1.24
N GLU A 306 -14.89 -2.02 -0.70
CA GLU A 306 -14.95 -1.67 0.74
C GLU A 306 -16.28 -1.02 1.14
N ASN A 307 -16.91 -0.30 0.22
CA ASN A 307 -18.05 0.57 0.50
C ASN A 307 -19.34 0.12 -0.19
N VAL A 308 -19.29 -0.81 -1.15
CA VAL A 308 -20.44 -1.24 -1.95
C VAL A 308 -20.84 -2.67 -1.59
N ASN A 309 -22.10 -2.86 -1.25
CA ASN A 309 -22.69 -4.17 -1.03
C ASN A 309 -23.98 -4.31 -1.85
N VAL A 310 -24.14 -5.46 -2.52
CA VAL A 310 -25.36 -5.79 -3.26
C VAL A 310 -25.90 -7.12 -2.74
N SER A 311 -27.14 -7.10 -2.28
CA SER A 311 -27.86 -8.31 -1.90
C SER A 311 -29.03 -8.51 -2.86
N THR A 312 -29.17 -9.71 -3.41
CA THR A 312 -30.29 -10.04 -4.31
C THR A 312 -31.05 -11.22 -3.73
N GLN A 313 -32.35 -11.03 -3.50
CA GLN A 313 -33.26 -12.03 -2.96
C GLN A 313 -34.30 -12.39 -4.02
N GLN A 314 -34.43 -13.69 -4.30
CA GLN A 314 -35.47 -14.22 -5.16
C GLN A 314 -36.66 -14.65 -4.32
N MET A 315 -37.84 -14.14 -4.67
CA MET A 315 -39.13 -14.55 -4.12
C MET A 315 -39.88 -15.40 -5.16
N SER A 316 -41.04 -15.96 -4.80
CA SER A 316 -41.81 -16.86 -5.67
C SER A 316 -42.24 -16.24 -7.01
N SER A 317 -42.35 -14.91 -7.10
CA SER A 317 -42.76 -14.19 -8.32
C SER A 317 -42.11 -12.81 -8.49
N SER A 318 -41.03 -12.53 -7.77
CA SER A 318 -40.32 -11.25 -7.84
C SER A 318 -38.86 -11.40 -7.44
N THR A 319 -38.04 -10.47 -7.90
CA THR A 319 -36.65 -10.33 -7.47
C THR A 319 -36.47 -8.96 -6.87
N ILE A 320 -35.87 -8.91 -5.68
CA ILE A 320 -35.51 -7.67 -5.00
C ILE A 320 -34.00 -7.63 -4.90
N SER A 321 -33.39 -6.60 -5.48
CA SER A 321 -31.96 -6.32 -5.33
C SER A 321 -31.79 -5.04 -4.54
N VAL A 322 -31.02 -5.10 -3.46
CA VAL A 322 -30.73 -3.95 -2.59
C VAL A 322 -29.27 -3.60 -2.76
N LEU A 323 -29.01 -2.40 -3.27
CA LEU A 323 -27.71 -1.77 -3.29
C LEU A 323 -27.55 -0.94 -2.02
N THR A 324 -26.47 -1.17 -1.30
CA THR A 324 -26.07 -0.40 -0.12
C THR A 324 -24.68 0.17 -0.33
N ILE A 325 -24.53 1.48 -0.14
CA ILE A 325 -23.24 2.15 -0.02
C ILE A 325 -23.11 2.61 1.42
N ALA A 326 -22.09 2.15 2.13
CA ALA A 326 -21.99 2.38 3.57
C ALA A 326 -21.75 3.85 3.92
N TYR A 327 -20.95 4.56 3.12
CA TYR A 327 -20.59 5.96 3.33
C TYR A 327 -20.70 6.77 2.03
N ALA A 328 -21.63 7.73 2.01
CA ALA A 328 -21.77 8.70 0.91
C ALA A 328 -20.54 9.63 0.81
N SER A 329 -20.07 9.86 -0.40
CA SER A 329 -18.92 10.72 -0.71
C SER A 329 -19.05 11.26 -2.14
N GLN A 330 -18.14 12.13 -2.59
CA GLN A 330 -18.17 12.67 -3.95
C GLN A 330 -18.19 11.60 -5.06
N TYR A 331 -17.69 10.39 -4.80
CA TYR A 331 -17.66 9.30 -5.78
C TYR A 331 -19.03 8.68 -6.05
N TRP A 332 -20.01 8.92 -5.17
CA TRP A 332 -21.32 8.25 -5.16
C TRP A 332 -22.46 9.17 -5.57
N GLU A 333 -22.16 10.41 -5.94
CA GLU A 333 -23.17 11.32 -6.49
C GLU A 333 -23.40 11.01 -7.96
N GLY A 334 -24.67 10.90 -8.37
CA GLY A 334 -25.00 10.72 -9.78
C GLY A 334 -26.24 9.88 -10.04
N LYS A 335 -26.28 9.30 -11.24
CA LYS A 335 -27.44 8.54 -11.73
C LYS A 335 -27.18 7.05 -11.61
N TYR A 336 -27.89 6.41 -10.69
CA TYR A 336 -27.87 4.98 -10.48
C TYR A 336 -28.80 4.28 -11.45
N SER A 337 -28.41 3.08 -11.86
CA SER A 337 -29.26 2.25 -12.67
C SER A 337 -29.08 0.78 -12.37
N CYS A 338 -30.19 0.10 -12.11
CA CYS A 338 -30.23 -1.36 -12.10
C CYS A 338 -30.64 -1.84 -13.50
N GLN A 339 -29.83 -2.74 -14.05
CA GLN A 339 -29.95 -3.27 -15.40
C GLN A 339 -29.93 -4.80 -15.35
N ILE A 340 -30.84 -5.40 -16.12
CA ILE A 340 -30.92 -6.85 -16.31
C ILE A 340 -31.04 -7.11 -17.80
N SER A 341 -30.33 -8.11 -18.31
CA SER A 341 -30.37 -8.50 -19.71
C SER A 341 -30.84 -9.94 -19.84
N ILE A 342 -31.92 -10.18 -20.60
CA ILE A 342 -32.43 -11.51 -20.96
C ILE A 342 -32.58 -11.58 -22.48
N ASP A 343 -31.90 -12.51 -23.16
CA ASP A 343 -32.12 -12.81 -24.59
C ASP A 343 -32.22 -11.56 -25.52
N GLY A 344 -31.39 -10.54 -25.29
CA GLY A 344 -31.38 -9.28 -26.06
C GLY A 344 -32.38 -8.20 -25.61
N LEU A 345 -33.15 -8.46 -24.55
CA LEU A 345 -34.02 -7.53 -23.83
C LEU A 345 -33.30 -6.97 -22.59
N GLU A 346 -33.09 -5.66 -22.55
CA GLU A 346 -32.55 -4.93 -21.41
C GLU A 346 -33.67 -4.27 -20.60
N LEU A 347 -33.88 -4.74 -19.38
CA LEU A 347 -34.76 -4.09 -18.41
C LEU A 347 -33.93 -3.10 -17.58
N LYS A 348 -34.33 -1.83 -17.54
CA LYS A 348 -33.56 -0.78 -16.87
C LYS A 348 -34.45 0.14 -16.05
N ALA A 349 -34.00 0.46 -14.85
CA ALA A 349 -34.57 1.51 -14.02
C ALA A 349 -33.47 2.49 -13.60
N LYS A 350 -33.86 3.73 -13.28
CA LYS A 350 -32.91 4.79 -12.91
C LYS A 350 -33.35 5.50 -11.65
N ALA A 351 -32.39 5.84 -10.81
CA ALA A 351 -32.55 6.74 -9.67
C ALA A 351 -31.45 7.80 -9.69
N VAL A 352 -31.73 8.96 -9.10
CA VAL A 352 -30.76 10.05 -8.95
C VAL A 352 -30.45 10.21 -7.48
N VAL A 353 -29.16 10.17 -7.12
CA VAL A 353 -28.69 10.43 -5.76
C VAL A 353 -27.87 11.71 -5.79
N ASN A 354 -28.30 12.69 -5.01
CA ASN A 354 -27.57 13.93 -4.78
C ASN A 354 -26.97 13.90 -3.38
N ILE A 355 -25.72 14.35 -3.24
CA ILE A 355 -25.01 14.27 -1.95
C ILE A 355 -24.65 15.69 -1.52
N THR A 356 -24.93 16.05 -0.26
CA THR A 356 -24.40 17.30 0.29
C THR A 356 -22.91 17.09 0.59
N LEU A 357 -22.04 17.65 -0.25
CA LEU A 357 -20.63 17.31 -0.22
C LEU A 357 -19.94 17.87 1.03
N LEU A 358 -18.83 17.24 1.40
CA LEU A 358 -17.88 17.73 2.40
C LEU A 358 -16.47 17.48 1.84
N PRO A 359 -15.52 18.41 2.00
CA PRO A 359 -14.21 18.25 1.36
C PRO A 359 -13.50 16.99 1.85
N LEU A 360 -13.05 16.12 0.95
CA LEU A 360 -12.29 14.91 1.31
C LEU A 360 -10.94 15.25 1.93
N GLU A 361 -10.29 16.30 1.45
CA GLU A 361 -9.01 16.79 1.98
C GLU A 361 -8.95 18.31 1.88
N ILE A 362 -8.40 18.96 2.92
CA ILE A 362 -8.18 20.41 2.95
C ILE A 362 -6.68 20.63 2.85
N THR A 363 -6.26 21.17 1.70
CA THR A 363 -4.87 21.53 1.41
C THR A 363 -4.54 22.84 2.12
N ILE A 364 -3.55 22.84 3.01
CA ILE A 364 -3.16 24.02 3.80
C ILE A 364 -1.77 24.53 3.43
N ASN A 365 -1.63 25.85 3.30
CA ASN A 365 -0.37 26.47 2.97
C ASN A 365 -0.06 27.65 3.93
N PRO A 366 1.04 27.58 4.69
CA PRO A 366 1.97 26.45 4.83
C PRO A 366 1.41 25.33 5.71
N LEU A 367 2.03 24.14 5.69
CA LEU A 367 1.69 23.04 6.65
C LEU A 367 1.96 23.45 8.10
N GLN A 368 3.00 24.25 8.33
CA GLN A 368 3.32 24.89 9.61
C GLN A 368 4.27 26.06 9.37
N LYS A 369 4.30 27.02 10.31
CA LYS A 369 5.15 28.21 10.19
C LYS A 369 5.81 28.53 11.53
N SER A 370 7.08 28.90 11.50
CA SER A 370 7.72 29.57 12.64
C SER A 370 8.06 31.01 12.31
N LEU A 371 7.99 31.88 13.32
CA LEU A 371 8.27 33.32 13.21
C LEU A 371 9.23 33.75 14.31
N THR A 372 10.24 34.56 14.00
CA THR A 372 11.09 35.18 15.04
C THR A 372 10.43 36.45 15.56
N SER A 373 10.57 36.77 16.86
CA SER A 373 10.00 37.98 17.47
C SER A 373 10.35 39.31 16.77
N LYS A 374 11.39 39.33 15.93
CA LYS A 374 11.86 40.50 15.16
C LYS A 374 11.40 40.54 13.69
N ASP A 375 10.72 39.50 13.21
CA ASP A 375 10.27 39.42 11.81
C ASP A 375 9.23 40.52 11.50
N THR A 376 9.31 41.15 10.32
CA THR A 376 8.34 42.20 9.91
C THR A 376 7.42 41.71 8.79
N SER A 377 7.53 40.44 8.38
CA SER A 377 6.68 39.87 7.34
C SER A 377 5.24 39.67 7.82
N GLN A 378 4.28 39.93 6.92
CA GLN A 378 2.87 39.71 7.17
C GLN A 378 2.56 38.21 7.13
N LEU A 379 1.86 37.70 8.14
CA LEU A 379 1.45 36.30 8.18
C LEU A 379 0.29 36.09 7.20
N GLN A 380 0.50 35.26 6.18
CA GLN A 380 -0.52 34.87 5.22
C GLN A 380 -0.71 33.36 5.29
N LEU A 381 -1.96 32.95 5.52
CA LEU A 381 -2.37 31.56 5.61
C LEU A 381 -3.42 31.28 4.54
N GLU A 382 -3.40 30.08 3.97
CA GLU A 382 -4.33 29.67 2.92
C GLU A 382 -4.80 28.23 3.16
N CYS A 383 -6.09 27.98 2.94
CA CYS A 383 -6.67 26.65 2.87
C CYS A 383 -7.44 26.51 1.54
N CYS A 384 -7.27 25.37 0.87
CA CYS A 384 -7.84 25.09 -0.42
C CYS A 384 -8.51 23.72 -0.44
N VAL A 385 -9.59 23.62 -1.21
CA VAL A 385 -10.24 22.34 -1.53
C VAL A 385 -10.40 22.22 -3.06
N PRO A 386 -10.45 21.00 -3.61
CA PRO A 386 -10.84 20.78 -5.01
C PRO A 386 -12.14 21.50 -5.34
N TYR A 387 -12.27 21.97 -6.58
CA TYR A 387 -13.52 22.58 -7.03
C TYR A 387 -14.64 21.52 -7.05
N ASP A 388 -15.77 21.83 -6.40
CA ASP A 388 -17.01 21.06 -6.44
C ASP A 388 -18.21 22.01 -6.55
N GLU A 389 -19.41 21.47 -6.75
CA GLU A 389 -20.66 22.26 -6.89
C GLU A 389 -21.23 22.74 -5.54
N GLU A 390 -20.58 22.42 -4.41
CA GLU A 390 -21.08 22.74 -3.08
C GLU A 390 -20.61 24.14 -2.63
N ASN A 391 -21.54 24.95 -2.14
CA ASN A 391 -21.25 26.30 -1.66
C ASN A 391 -20.90 26.27 -0.17
N TYR A 392 -19.66 25.94 0.16
CA TYR A 392 -19.18 25.90 1.55
C TYR A 392 -19.18 27.28 2.22
N ASN A 393 -19.63 27.32 3.48
CA ASN A 393 -19.37 28.44 4.37
C ASN A 393 -18.03 28.22 5.08
N VAL A 394 -17.02 29.03 4.76
CA VAL A 394 -15.64 28.85 5.23
C VAL A 394 -15.27 29.88 6.29
N THR A 395 -14.75 29.40 7.41
CA THR A 395 -14.36 30.24 8.55
C THR A 395 -12.96 29.90 9.05
N TRP A 396 -12.31 30.88 9.67
CA TRP A 396 -11.05 30.72 10.37
C TRP A 396 -11.26 30.91 11.87
N THR A 397 -10.71 30.02 12.69
CA THR A 397 -10.73 30.14 14.15
C THR A 397 -9.31 30.18 14.73
N TYR A 398 -9.01 31.20 15.52
CA TYR A 398 -7.74 31.35 16.25
C TYR A 398 -7.96 32.26 17.46
N ASP A 399 -7.25 32.03 18.58
CA ASP A 399 -7.36 32.83 19.81
C ASP A 399 -8.82 33.08 20.28
N ASN A 400 -9.69 32.08 20.12
CA ASN A 400 -11.15 32.15 20.38
C ASN A 400 -11.94 33.16 19.51
N LEU A 401 -11.32 33.72 18.46
CA LEU A 401 -11.97 34.53 17.44
C LEU A 401 -12.40 33.66 16.26
N ILE A 402 -13.54 33.99 15.66
CA ILE A 402 -14.06 33.36 14.44
C ILE A 402 -14.18 34.46 13.38
N VAL A 403 -13.55 34.25 12.22
CA VAL A 403 -13.50 35.22 11.11
C VAL A 403 -13.96 34.53 9.83
N ALA A 404 -14.76 35.21 9.02
CA ALA A 404 -15.14 34.72 7.70
C ALA A 404 -13.92 34.68 6.77
N ALA A 405 -13.77 33.60 6.00
CA ALA A 405 -12.63 33.43 5.11
C ALA A 405 -12.80 34.23 3.81
N LEU A 406 -11.69 34.77 3.28
CA LEU A 406 -11.69 35.58 2.05
C LEU A 406 -11.25 34.73 0.85
N PRO A 407 -11.97 34.73 -0.29
CA PRO A 407 -11.59 33.94 -1.46
C PRO A 407 -10.26 34.44 -2.07
N ALA A 408 -9.38 33.51 -2.42
CA ALA A 408 -8.02 33.80 -2.88
C ALA A 408 -7.89 33.96 -4.42
N GLY A 409 -8.97 33.75 -5.18
CA GLY A 409 -9.01 33.99 -6.63
C GLY A 409 -8.19 33.01 -7.49
N ARG A 410 -8.03 31.76 -7.07
CA ARG A 410 -7.41 30.69 -7.89
C ARG A 410 -8.45 30.08 -8.84
N THR A 411 -8.04 29.74 -10.05
CA THR A 411 -8.91 29.16 -11.09
C THR A 411 -9.18 27.66 -10.91
N ASP A 412 -8.28 26.96 -10.22
CA ASP A 412 -8.24 25.49 -10.24
C ASP A 412 -8.73 24.86 -8.92
N LEU A 413 -8.81 25.66 -7.84
CA LEU A 413 -9.14 25.24 -6.48
C LEU A 413 -9.96 26.32 -5.78
N ASN A 414 -10.87 25.91 -4.91
CA ASN A 414 -11.58 26.80 -4.00
C ASN A 414 -10.67 27.12 -2.81
N CYS A 415 -9.88 28.19 -2.95
CA CYS A 415 -8.92 28.64 -1.96
C CYS A 415 -9.42 29.85 -1.16
N TYR A 416 -9.15 29.83 0.14
CA TYR A 416 -9.48 30.90 1.07
C TYR A 416 -8.26 31.32 1.87
N THR A 417 -8.08 32.62 2.04
CA THR A 417 -6.92 33.20 2.74
C THR A 417 -7.32 33.87 4.05
N LEU A 418 -6.38 33.85 4.99
CA LEU A 418 -6.42 34.62 6.22
C LEU A 418 -5.12 35.40 6.35
N VAL A 419 -5.26 36.68 6.70
CA VAL A 419 -4.14 37.55 7.00
C VAL A 419 -4.34 38.10 8.42
N PRO A 420 -4.04 37.29 9.46
CA PRO A 420 -4.33 37.67 10.84
C PRO A 420 -3.26 38.64 11.37
N PRO A 421 -3.57 39.37 12.46
CA PRO A 421 -2.52 40.05 13.22
C PRO A 421 -1.49 39.03 13.72
N ARG A 422 -0.27 39.51 13.91
CA ARG A 422 0.85 38.66 14.30
C ARG A 422 0.64 38.08 15.72
N PRO A 423 0.75 36.76 15.92
CA PRO A 423 0.59 36.15 17.24
C PRO A 423 1.81 36.43 18.13
N THR A 424 1.57 36.57 19.44
CA THR A 424 2.63 36.75 20.46
C THR A 424 3.09 35.42 21.07
N ASN A 425 2.21 34.43 21.08
CA ASN A 425 2.46 33.07 21.58
C ASN A 425 2.24 32.06 20.44
N ASP A 426 2.55 30.80 20.70
CA ASP A 426 2.21 29.72 19.76
C ASP A 426 0.69 29.65 19.60
N THR A 427 0.22 29.75 18.35
CA THR A 427 -1.21 29.83 18.02
C THR A 427 -1.52 28.87 16.89
N ASN A 428 -2.63 28.14 17.03
CA ASN A 428 -3.17 27.26 16.00
C ASN A 428 -4.27 28.00 15.24
N TYR A 429 -4.13 28.05 13.92
CA TYR A 429 -5.13 28.63 13.03
C TYR A 429 -5.88 27.50 12.34
N THR A 430 -7.17 27.37 12.66
CA THR A 430 -8.01 26.32 12.09
C THR A 430 -8.85 26.92 10.97
N CYS A 431 -8.78 26.33 9.77
CA CYS A 431 -9.70 26.63 8.68
C CYS A 431 -10.79 25.57 8.64
N THR A 432 -12.05 26.00 8.69
CA THR A 432 -13.24 25.14 8.78
C THR A 432 -14.15 25.38 7.58
N PHE A 433 -14.43 24.31 6.83
CA PHE A 433 -15.42 24.26 5.78
C PHE A 433 -16.72 23.68 6.34
N MET A 434 -17.82 24.41 6.19
CA MET A 434 -19.15 23.96 6.58
C MET A 434 -20.06 23.84 5.36
N ASN A 435 -20.69 22.69 5.16
CA ASN A 435 -21.64 22.48 4.07
C ASN A 435 -23.06 22.95 4.45
N LYS A 436 -24.00 22.89 3.49
CA LYS A 436 -25.41 23.28 3.70
C LYS A 436 -26.15 22.44 4.75
N ALA A 437 -25.70 21.21 5.00
CA ALA A 437 -26.23 20.33 6.04
C ALA A 437 -25.67 20.65 7.44
N GLY A 438 -24.77 21.63 7.56
CA GLY A 438 -24.12 22.00 8.83
C GLY A 438 -22.99 21.07 9.26
N GLN A 439 -22.57 20.13 8.41
CA GLN A 439 -21.41 19.28 8.66
C GLN A 439 -20.14 20.08 8.45
N GLN A 440 -19.12 19.84 9.28
CA GLN A 440 -17.89 20.62 9.29
C GLN A 440 -16.67 19.72 9.12
N LYS A 441 -15.71 20.21 8.32
CA LYS A 441 -14.37 19.63 8.22
C LYS A 441 -13.35 20.73 8.35
N SER A 442 -12.30 20.47 9.13
CA SER A 442 -11.31 21.47 9.48
C SER A 442 -9.89 20.94 9.33
N ASN A 443 -8.95 21.85 9.06
CA ASN A 443 -7.53 21.56 9.13
C ASN A 443 -6.80 22.70 9.86
N VAL A 444 -5.66 22.39 10.47
CA VAL A 444 -4.96 23.28 11.41
C VAL A 444 -3.58 23.63 10.89
N ILE A 445 -3.27 24.94 10.87
CA ILE A 445 -1.93 25.47 10.60
C ILE A 445 -1.34 25.93 11.94
N PRO A 446 -0.36 25.20 12.51
CA PRO A 446 0.32 25.63 13.72
C PRO A 446 1.36 26.71 13.37
N VAL A 447 1.29 27.83 14.11
CA VAL A 447 2.24 28.94 14.02
C VAL A 447 3.00 29.06 15.33
N THR A 448 4.31 28.87 15.28
CA THR A 448 5.21 28.91 16.45
C THR A 448 6.02 30.19 16.51
N VAL A 449 6.10 30.82 17.68
CA VAL A 449 6.87 32.03 17.92
C VAL A 449 8.20 31.67 18.58
N ILE A 450 9.30 31.90 17.85
CA ILE A 450 10.66 31.62 18.29
C ILE A 450 11.08 32.70 19.31
N GLN A 451 11.31 32.26 20.55
CA GLN A 451 11.78 33.12 21.65
C GLN A 451 13.30 33.35 21.57
N ALA A 452 13.83 34.35 22.27
CA ALA A 452 15.23 34.76 22.14
C ALA A 452 16.26 33.66 22.50
N THR A 453 15.88 32.68 23.32
CA THR A 453 16.72 31.55 23.75
C THR A 453 16.49 30.28 22.92
N ASP A 454 15.50 30.27 22.03
CA ASP A 454 15.17 29.09 21.25
C ASP A 454 16.24 28.83 20.17
N ILE A 455 16.57 27.56 19.97
CA ILE A 455 17.41 27.12 18.85
C ILE A 455 16.52 27.00 17.62
N TYR A 456 16.99 27.51 16.48
CA TYR A 456 16.24 27.49 15.23
C TYR A 456 17.19 27.44 14.03
N CYS A 457 16.65 26.97 12.90
CA CYS A 457 17.33 27.01 11.62
C CYS A 457 17.09 28.37 10.95
N SER A 458 18.16 29.01 10.48
CA SER A 458 18.09 30.30 9.79
C SER A 458 17.51 30.18 8.38
N VAL A 459 17.08 31.29 7.79
CA VAL A 459 16.61 31.32 6.40
C VAL A 459 17.67 30.69 5.47
N ASN A 460 17.25 29.79 4.60
CA ASN A 460 18.14 29.12 3.65
C ASN A 460 17.44 28.94 2.30
N VAL A 461 18.18 29.11 1.21
CA VAL A 461 17.69 28.81 -0.14
C VAL A 461 18.34 27.52 -0.61
N SER A 462 17.52 26.54 -0.98
CA SER A 462 17.98 25.26 -1.53
C SER A 462 17.05 24.85 -2.66
N ASN A 463 17.61 24.44 -3.81
CA ASN A 463 16.87 24.06 -5.02
C ASN A 463 15.84 25.12 -5.48
N GLY A 464 16.19 26.41 -5.34
CA GLY A 464 15.30 27.53 -5.73
C GLY A 464 14.14 27.81 -4.75
N ILE A 465 14.03 27.05 -3.65
CA ILE A 465 13.01 27.22 -2.61
C ILE A 465 13.63 27.94 -1.41
N THR A 466 12.93 28.97 -0.90
CA THR A 466 13.33 29.70 0.31
C THR A 466 12.69 29.06 1.54
N TRP A 467 13.52 28.41 2.35
CA TRP A 467 13.15 27.83 3.64
C TRP A 467 13.24 28.91 4.71
N ASN A 468 12.09 29.31 5.27
CA ASN A 468 12.01 30.33 6.30
C ASN A 468 12.54 29.83 7.65
N VAL A 469 12.78 30.77 8.58
CA VAL A 469 13.17 30.45 9.96
C VAL A 469 12.25 29.38 10.56
N THR A 470 12.82 28.34 11.17
CA THR A 470 12.08 27.19 11.69
C THR A 470 12.67 26.73 13.02
N LYS A 471 11.83 26.57 14.05
CA LYS A 471 12.28 26.14 15.38
C LYS A 471 12.91 24.75 15.33
N ALA A 472 13.94 24.50 16.14
CA ALA A 472 14.61 23.20 16.21
C ALA A 472 13.61 22.09 16.57
N GLY A 473 13.66 20.96 15.85
CA GLY A 473 12.73 19.84 15.97
C GLY A 473 11.46 19.96 15.12
N MET A 474 11.24 21.09 14.44
CA MET A 474 10.11 21.32 13.52
C MET A 474 10.56 21.25 12.05
N SER A 475 9.60 21.21 11.14
CA SER A 475 9.85 21.13 9.69
C SER A 475 9.30 22.35 8.96
N ALA A 476 9.99 22.85 7.95
CA ALA A 476 9.40 23.80 7.01
C ALA A 476 8.77 23.05 5.84
N SER A 477 7.78 23.67 5.20
CA SER A 477 7.16 23.15 3.98
C SER A 477 7.08 24.21 2.88
N ALA A 478 7.05 23.72 1.65
CA ALA A 478 6.83 24.50 0.44
C ALA A 478 5.94 23.71 -0.52
N LEU A 479 5.15 24.42 -1.32
CA LEU A 479 4.35 23.79 -2.37
C LEU A 479 5.25 23.16 -3.44
N CYS A 480 4.79 22.07 -4.03
CA CYS A 480 5.46 21.44 -5.15
C CYS A 480 5.53 22.36 -6.39
N PRO A 481 6.54 22.18 -7.26
CA PRO A 481 6.64 22.88 -8.54
C PRO A 481 5.44 22.62 -9.46
N LEU A 482 5.23 23.50 -10.43
CA LEU A 482 4.18 23.36 -11.45
C LEU A 482 4.23 21.98 -12.13
N GLY A 483 3.07 21.32 -12.24
CA GLY A 483 2.93 19.97 -12.81
C GLY A 483 3.10 18.82 -11.82
N LYS A 484 3.40 19.11 -10.55
CA LYS A 484 3.42 18.12 -9.45
C LYS A 484 2.49 18.53 -8.31
N SER A 485 1.99 17.55 -7.57
CA SER A 485 1.12 17.71 -6.41
C SER A 485 1.83 17.31 -5.11
N GLY A 486 1.48 17.95 -4.00
CA GLY A 486 2.03 17.67 -2.67
C GLY A 486 2.87 18.81 -2.08
N TYR A 487 3.78 18.48 -1.16
CA TYR A 487 4.66 19.44 -0.49
C TYR A 487 6.10 18.94 -0.45
N MET A 488 7.05 19.85 -0.66
CA MET A 488 8.43 19.62 -0.23
C MET A 488 8.54 19.98 1.24
N THR A 489 9.24 19.15 2.00
CA THR A 489 9.46 19.38 3.43
C THR A 489 10.94 19.38 3.77
N ARG A 490 11.31 20.06 4.83
CA ARG A 490 12.69 20.10 5.31
C ARG A 490 12.71 20.19 6.82
N ASP A 491 13.40 19.25 7.45
CA ASP A 491 13.45 19.16 8.91
C ASP A 491 14.57 20.04 9.47
N CYS A 492 14.26 20.75 10.56
CA CYS A 492 15.25 21.44 11.37
C CYS A 492 15.67 20.52 12.53
N SER A 493 16.94 20.12 12.57
CA SER A 493 17.45 19.25 13.64
C SER A 493 17.35 19.91 15.03
N ALA A 494 17.43 19.10 16.08
CA ALA A 494 17.41 19.55 17.47
C ALA A 494 18.53 20.56 17.82
N VAL A 495 19.59 20.61 17.00
CA VAL A 495 20.74 21.53 17.16
C VAL A 495 20.67 22.76 16.25
N GLY A 496 19.56 22.99 15.54
CA GLY A 496 19.37 24.18 14.70
C GLY A 496 20.04 24.12 13.33
N VAL A 497 20.30 22.91 12.82
CA VAL A 497 20.86 22.68 11.49
C VAL A 497 19.81 22.06 10.56
N TRP A 498 19.69 22.60 9.36
CA TRP A 498 18.81 22.04 8.33
C TRP A 498 19.25 20.65 7.89
N LEU A 499 18.32 19.70 7.83
CA LEU A 499 18.52 18.39 7.22
C LEU A 499 18.29 18.46 5.70
N SER A 500 18.43 17.31 5.03
CA SER A 500 18.15 17.16 3.60
C SER A 500 16.69 17.49 3.29
N VAL A 501 16.46 18.10 2.13
CA VAL A 501 15.10 18.33 1.61
C VAL A 501 14.46 16.98 1.30
N GLN A 502 13.24 16.79 1.79
CA GLN A 502 12.39 15.66 1.47
C GLN A 502 11.43 16.08 0.35
N ASP A 503 11.65 15.52 -0.84
CA ASP A 503 10.80 15.73 -2.01
C ASP A 503 9.62 14.75 -1.98
N ASN A 504 8.47 15.20 -1.46
CA ASN A 504 7.23 14.43 -1.45
C ASN A 504 6.29 14.81 -2.60
N CYS A 505 6.83 15.33 -3.71
CA CYS A 505 6.05 15.74 -4.87
C CYS A 505 5.74 14.56 -5.80
N ILE A 506 4.48 14.42 -6.17
CA ILE A 506 3.99 13.36 -7.07
C ILE A 506 3.60 13.97 -8.41
N SER A 507 3.96 13.33 -9.52
CA SER A 507 3.56 13.75 -10.87
C SER A 507 2.03 13.68 -11.06
N GLN A 508 1.47 14.58 -11.86
CA GLN A 508 0.03 14.58 -12.15
C GLN A 508 -0.48 13.25 -12.74
N GLN A 509 0.37 12.55 -13.49
CA GLN A 509 0.07 11.24 -14.07
C GLN A 509 -0.13 10.18 -12.97
N LEU A 510 0.82 10.12 -12.02
CA LEU A 510 0.75 9.17 -10.92
C LEU A 510 -0.39 9.52 -9.96
N GLN A 511 -0.69 10.81 -9.78
CA GLN A 511 -1.86 11.28 -9.03
C GLN A 511 -3.18 10.83 -9.67
N THR A 512 -3.28 10.88 -11.01
CA THR A 512 -4.46 10.44 -11.75
C THR A 512 -4.66 8.93 -11.61
N ALA A 513 -3.58 8.16 -11.77
CA ALA A 513 -3.60 6.70 -11.56
C ALA A 513 -3.98 6.34 -10.12
N LEU A 514 -3.43 7.07 -9.12
CA LEU A 514 -3.78 6.90 -7.71
C LEU A 514 -5.27 7.13 -7.46
N SER A 515 -5.84 8.22 -7.98
CA SER A 515 -7.27 8.50 -7.84
C SER A 515 -8.15 7.43 -8.48
N SER A 516 -7.72 6.87 -9.62
CA SER A 516 -8.43 5.80 -10.32
C SER A 516 -8.41 4.49 -9.51
N VAL A 517 -7.28 4.17 -8.87
CA VAL A 517 -7.17 3.02 -7.95
C VAL A 517 -8.04 3.21 -6.71
N GLN A 518 -8.00 4.39 -6.10
CA GLN A 518 -8.83 4.68 -4.92
C GLN A 518 -10.32 4.54 -5.23
N ALA A 519 -10.77 5.01 -6.40
CA ALA A 519 -12.14 4.79 -6.85
C ALA A 519 -12.47 3.29 -6.99
N LEU A 520 -11.55 2.49 -7.55
CA LEU A 520 -11.71 1.04 -7.69
C LEU A 520 -11.78 0.33 -6.33
N GLU A 521 -10.95 0.70 -5.36
CA GLU A 521 -10.96 0.17 -3.98
C GLU A 521 -12.30 0.44 -3.27
N GLN A 522 -12.88 1.61 -3.52
CA GLN A 522 -14.20 1.97 -3.02
C GLN A 522 -15.35 1.17 -3.67
N GLY A 523 -15.09 0.43 -4.75
CA GLY A 523 -16.07 -0.40 -5.47
C GLY A 523 -16.65 0.26 -6.72
N LEU A 524 -16.06 1.36 -7.19
CA LEU A 524 -16.45 2.07 -8.40
C LEU A 524 -15.66 1.54 -9.62
N GLY A 525 -16.24 0.59 -10.34
CA GLY A 525 -15.60 -0.12 -11.45
C GLY A 525 -15.29 -1.58 -11.11
N ILE A 526 -14.78 -2.31 -12.10
CA ILE A 526 -14.34 -3.71 -11.95
C ILE A 526 -12.89 -3.85 -12.39
N ALA A 527 -12.12 -4.65 -11.68
CA ALA A 527 -10.69 -4.76 -11.90
C ALA A 527 -10.36 -5.25 -13.32
N GLN A 528 -11.18 -6.14 -13.88
CA GLN A 528 -11.02 -6.67 -15.23
C GLN A 528 -10.94 -5.57 -16.31
N VAL A 529 -11.67 -4.47 -16.15
CA VAL A 529 -11.76 -3.37 -17.13
C VAL A 529 -10.85 -2.22 -16.74
N ASN A 530 -10.85 -1.82 -15.46
CA ASN A 530 -10.15 -0.63 -15.01
C ASN A 530 -8.64 -0.83 -14.86
N VAL A 531 -8.15 -2.04 -14.54
CA VAL A 531 -6.72 -2.30 -14.33
C VAL A 531 -5.88 -2.07 -15.59
N PRO A 532 -6.26 -2.57 -16.79
CA PRO A 532 -5.56 -2.25 -18.03
C PRO A 532 -5.40 -0.74 -18.29
N ASP A 533 -6.45 0.05 -18.03
CA ASP A 533 -6.43 1.50 -18.23
C ASP A 533 -5.49 2.19 -17.23
N ILE A 534 -5.51 1.78 -15.96
CA ILE A 534 -4.61 2.31 -14.91
C ILE A 534 -3.15 2.01 -15.24
N ILE A 535 -2.85 0.79 -15.67
CA ILE A 535 -1.49 0.40 -16.14
C ILE A 535 -1.06 1.28 -17.32
N GLN A 536 -1.97 1.56 -18.25
CA GLN A 536 -1.67 2.41 -19.40
C GLN A 536 -1.42 3.88 -18.99
N GLN A 537 -2.17 4.42 -18.03
CA GLN A 537 -1.95 5.77 -17.49
C GLN A 537 -0.55 5.93 -16.90
N MET A 538 -0.03 4.89 -16.23
CA MET A 538 1.33 4.88 -15.69
C MET A 538 2.43 4.75 -16.77
N SER A 539 2.09 4.25 -17.98
CA SER A 539 3.06 3.90 -19.02
C SER A 539 3.29 4.98 -20.08
N ASN A 540 2.44 6.01 -20.18
CA ASN A 540 2.30 6.84 -21.39
C ASN A 540 3.33 7.98 -21.60
N SER A 541 4.41 8.09 -20.81
CA SER A 541 5.49 9.06 -21.11
C SER A 541 6.84 8.71 -20.48
N SER A 542 7.86 8.61 -21.35
CA SER A 542 9.32 8.64 -21.09
C SER A 542 10.00 7.56 -20.25
N GLY A 543 9.33 6.48 -19.84
CA GLY A 543 10.00 5.33 -19.19
C GLY A 543 10.66 5.63 -17.82
N THR A 544 10.55 6.87 -17.33
CA THR A 544 10.98 7.32 -16.01
C THR A 544 9.73 7.56 -15.18
N ILE A 545 9.28 6.51 -14.49
CA ILE A 545 8.04 6.54 -13.69
C ILE A 545 8.23 7.37 -12.41
N VAL A 546 9.47 7.43 -11.92
CA VAL A 546 9.80 7.93 -10.57
C VAL A 546 11.10 8.72 -10.57
N ASN A 547 11.11 9.85 -9.86
CA ASN A 547 12.26 10.73 -9.70
C ASN A 547 12.62 10.95 -8.22
N ASN A 548 11.70 10.61 -7.31
CA ASN A 548 11.87 10.78 -5.89
C ASN A 548 11.23 9.62 -5.12
N VAL A 549 11.43 9.63 -3.80
CA VAL A 549 10.99 8.56 -2.89
C VAL A 549 9.46 8.44 -2.83
N ALA A 550 8.74 9.57 -2.89
CA ALA A 550 7.29 9.57 -2.85
C ALA A 550 6.67 8.97 -4.11
N GLU A 551 7.23 9.25 -5.29
CA GLU A 551 6.82 8.62 -6.55
C GLU A 551 7.04 7.10 -6.53
N VAL A 552 8.18 6.62 -5.99
CA VAL A 552 8.43 5.17 -5.79
C VAL A 552 7.37 4.54 -4.90
N SER A 553 7.13 5.11 -3.72
CA SER A 553 6.14 4.57 -2.79
C SER A 553 4.74 4.58 -3.37
N THR A 554 4.37 5.62 -4.12
CA THR A 554 3.05 5.77 -4.71
C THR A 554 2.84 4.76 -5.85
N ALA A 555 3.84 4.59 -6.72
CA ALA A 555 3.78 3.61 -7.81
C ALA A 555 3.63 2.18 -7.28
N VAL A 556 4.41 1.80 -6.25
CA VAL A 556 4.29 0.49 -5.60
C VAL A 556 2.93 0.31 -4.93
N ASN A 557 2.40 1.36 -4.29
CA ASN A 557 1.07 1.30 -3.69
C ASN A 557 -0.01 1.05 -4.74
N ILE A 558 0.04 1.76 -5.88
CA ILE A 558 -0.87 1.56 -7.01
C ILE A 558 -0.79 0.12 -7.53
N LEU A 559 0.41 -0.38 -7.81
CA LEU A 559 0.62 -1.76 -8.31
C LEU A 559 0.12 -2.82 -7.31
N GLY A 560 0.32 -2.59 -6.01
CA GLY A 560 -0.18 -3.49 -4.97
C GLY A 560 -1.70 -3.49 -4.87
N SER A 561 -2.33 -2.32 -4.88
CA SER A 561 -3.78 -2.18 -4.80
C SER A 561 -4.49 -2.79 -6.02
N ILE A 562 -4.00 -2.54 -7.24
CA ILE A 562 -4.59 -3.19 -8.43
C ILE A 562 -4.43 -4.72 -8.40
N SER A 563 -3.31 -5.21 -7.86
CA SER A 563 -3.09 -6.64 -7.73
C SER A 563 -4.00 -7.29 -6.70
N SER A 564 -4.14 -6.68 -5.51
CA SER A 564 -5.04 -7.20 -4.48
C SER A 564 -6.50 -7.16 -4.93
N MET A 565 -6.94 -6.05 -5.54
CA MET A 565 -8.33 -5.92 -6.02
C MET A 565 -8.65 -6.93 -7.11
N ALA A 566 -7.75 -7.12 -8.07
CA ALA A 566 -7.96 -8.10 -9.13
C ALA A 566 -7.94 -9.54 -8.60
N ALA A 567 -7.14 -9.84 -7.58
CA ALA A 567 -7.13 -11.14 -6.93
C ALA A 567 -8.43 -11.40 -6.13
N THR A 568 -8.91 -10.41 -5.37
CA THR A 568 -10.20 -10.51 -4.65
C THR A 568 -11.38 -10.72 -5.59
N GLN A 569 -11.31 -10.14 -6.79
CA GLN A 569 -12.31 -10.32 -7.86
C GLN A 569 -12.13 -11.61 -8.67
N ASN A 570 -11.11 -12.44 -8.36
CA ASN A 570 -10.73 -13.63 -9.13
C ASN A 570 -10.58 -13.35 -10.65
N CYS A 571 -10.06 -12.17 -11.00
CA CYS A 571 -9.85 -11.77 -12.38
C CYS A 571 -8.79 -12.63 -13.08
N THR A 572 -8.88 -12.70 -14.41
CA THR A 572 -7.84 -13.28 -15.26
C THR A 572 -7.53 -12.34 -16.40
N PHE A 573 -6.25 -12.06 -16.63
CA PHE A 573 -5.80 -11.10 -17.64
C PHE A 573 -5.03 -11.77 -18.77
N ASP A 574 -5.23 -11.26 -19.98
CA ASP A 574 -4.43 -11.65 -21.13
C ASP A 574 -2.93 -11.42 -20.88
N PRO A 575 -2.05 -12.24 -21.51
CA PRO A 575 -0.60 -12.07 -21.39
C PRO A 575 -0.11 -10.65 -21.66
N SER A 576 -0.75 -9.92 -22.57
CA SER A 576 -0.37 -8.54 -22.91
C SER A 576 -0.52 -7.56 -21.73
N VAL A 577 -1.56 -7.70 -20.90
CA VAL A 577 -1.80 -6.85 -19.73
C VAL A 577 -0.81 -7.19 -18.63
N VAL A 578 -0.58 -8.49 -18.40
CA VAL A 578 0.41 -8.97 -17.42
C VAL A 578 1.81 -8.53 -17.80
N THR A 579 2.21 -8.65 -19.07
CA THR A 579 3.50 -8.15 -19.55
C THR A 579 3.66 -6.65 -19.29
N LYS A 580 2.65 -5.82 -19.57
CA LYS A 580 2.72 -4.37 -19.30
C LYS A 580 2.89 -4.07 -17.80
N PHE A 581 2.13 -4.75 -16.94
CA PHE A 581 2.30 -4.64 -15.48
C PHE A 581 3.74 -4.99 -15.06
N LEU A 582 4.27 -6.10 -15.58
CA LEU A 582 5.61 -6.57 -15.25
C LEU A 582 6.70 -5.67 -15.83
N THR A 583 6.48 -5.05 -16.98
CA THR A 583 7.39 -4.03 -17.53
C THR A 583 7.48 -2.83 -16.59
N LEU A 584 6.34 -2.34 -16.07
CA LEU A 584 6.36 -1.27 -15.06
C LEU A 584 7.12 -1.70 -13.81
N ALA A 585 6.86 -2.91 -13.30
CA ALA A 585 7.53 -3.43 -12.12
C ALA A 585 9.05 -3.62 -12.35
N SER A 586 9.44 -4.17 -13.50
CA SER A 586 10.83 -4.38 -13.92
C SER A 586 11.61 -3.08 -14.04
N ASN A 587 11.00 -2.03 -14.58
CA ASN A 587 11.62 -0.71 -14.69
C ASN A 587 11.76 -0.02 -13.32
N LEU A 588 10.79 -0.24 -12.41
CA LEU A 588 10.83 0.35 -11.06
C LEU A 588 11.91 -0.24 -10.16
N ILE A 589 12.20 -1.54 -10.30
CA ILE A 589 13.26 -2.22 -9.53
C ILE A 589 14.63 -2.16 -10.21
N ASP A 590 14.77 -1.33 -11.25
CA ASP A 590 16.04 -1.15 -11.94
C ASP A 590 17.13 -0.65 -10.97
N PRO A 591 18.38 -1.17 -11.06
CA PRO A 591 19.47 -0.75 -10.18
C PRO A 591 19.67 0.77 -10.12
N ASP A 592 19.41 1.50 -11.21
CA ASP A 592 19.57 2.96 -11.28
C ASP A 592 18.67 3.71 -10.27
N PHE A 593 17.52 3.13 -9.90
CA PHE A 593 16.60 3.73 -8.91
C PHE A 593 16.88 3.28 -7.47
N SER A 594 17.79 2.33 -7.23
CA SER A 594 18.09 1.77 -5.90
C SER A 594 18.31 2.81 -4.78
N PRO A 595 18.95 3.97 -5.00
CA PRO A 595 19.09 5.00 -3.97
C PRO A 595 17.74 5.52 -3.45
N LEU A 596 16.75 5.68 -4.33
CA LEU A 596 15.41 6.16 -3.97
C LEU A 596 14.67 5.15 -3.08
N TRP A 597 14.82 3.86 -3.37
CA TRP A 597 14.23 2.77 -2.60
C TRP A 597 14.81 2.69 -1.18
N ARG A 598 16.14 2.82 -1.03
CA ARG A 598 16.83 2.74 0.27
C ARG A 598 16.52 3.90 1.20
N SER A 599 16.18 5.06 0.65
CA SER A 599 15.76 6.24 1.42
C SER A 599 14.27 6.23 1.80
N SER A 600 13.49 5.25 1.36
CA SER A 600 12.06 5.17 1.66
C SER A 600 11.80 4.73 3.11
N THR A 601 10.84 5.37 3.76
CA THR A 601 10.45 5.15 5.16
C THR A 601 9.47 3.98 5.34
N SER A 602 8.74 3.63 4.27
CA SER A 602 7.94 2.40 4.13
C SER A 602 8.82 1.31 3.50
N PRO A 603 8.47 0.02 3.50
CA PRO A 603 9.19 -1.01 2.76
C PRO A 603 8.55 -1.27 1.39
N PRO A 604 8.67 -0.34 0.41
CA PRO A 604 8.08 -0.55 -0.90
C PRO A 604 8.59 -1.85 -1.54
N ALA A 605 9.83 -2.30 -1.23
CA ALA A 605 10.40 -3.51 -1.82
C ALA A 605 9.60 -4.78 -1.47
N SER A 606 9.18 -4.92 -0.21
CA SER A 606 8.38 -6.08 0.22
C SER A 606 6.99 -6.05 -0.41
N LYS A 607 6.33 -4.88 -0.42
CA LYS A 607 5.03 -4.73 -1.08
C LYS A 607 5.12 -4.99 -2.57
N MET A 608 6.17 -4.53 -3.25
CA MET A 608 6.40 -4.79 -4.67
C MET A 608 6.56 -6.28 -4.96
N LEU A 609 7.36 -7.00 -4.16
CA LEU A 609 7.53 -8.46 -4.27
C LEU A 609 6.16 -9.15 -4.23
N GLN A 610 5.36 -8.86 -3.21
CA GLN A 610 4.00 -9.41 -3.05
C GLN A 610 3.07 -9.04 -4.20
N SER A 611 3.14 -7.79 -4.68
CA SER A 611 2.30 -7.28 -5.77
C SER A 611 2.57 -8.04 -7.06
N VAL A 612 3.84 -8.27 -7.39
CA VAL A 612 4.22 -9.03 -8.59
C VAL A 612 3.79 -10.49 -8.44
N GLU A 613 4.10 -11.14 -7.32
CA GLU A 613 3.71 -12.54 -7.09
C GLU A 613 2.21 -12.76 -7.25
N CYS A 614 1.41 -11.88 -6.66
CA CYS A 614 -0.04 -11.92 -6.71
C CYS A 614 -0.57 -11.70 -8.13
N PHE A 615 -0.10 -10.66 -8.84
CA PHE A 615 -0.59 -10.32 -10.18
C PHE A 615 -0.25 -11.40 -11.22
N CYS A 616 0.92 -12.05 -11.10
CA CYS A 616 1.32 -13.14 -11.98
C CYS A 616 0.33 -14.33 -11.93
N GLN A 617 -0.34 -14.55 -10.79
CA GLN A 617 -1.35 -15.60 -10.66
C GLN A 617 -2.64 -15.30 -11.40
N LEU A 618 -2.84 -14.06 -11.84
CA LEU A 618 -4.00 -13.64 -12.61
C LEU A 618 -3.77 -13.81 -14.12
N LEU A 619 -2.59 -14.27 -14.54
CA LEU A 619 -2.32 -14.54 -15.95
C LEU A 619 -3.29 -15.60 -16.50
N GLN A 620 -4.01 -15.24 -17.55
CA GLN A 620 -4.82 -16.14 -18.35
C GLN A 620 -3.90 -16.89 -19.32
N THR A 621 -3.95 -18.21 -19.25
CA THR A 621 -3.09 -19.09 -20.05
C THR A 621 -3.97 -20.14 -20.71
N GLY A 622 -3.67 -20.52 -21.95
CA GLY A 622 -4.21 -21.74 -22.54
C GLY A 622 -3.58 -23.00 -21.92
N ASN A 623 -3.88 -24.17 -22.49
CA ASN A 623 -3.36 -25.48 -22.06
C ASN A 623 -1.89 -25.72 -22.44
N GLN A 624 -0.98 -24.81 -22.09
CA GLN A 624 0.44 -24.87 -22.48
C GLN A 624 1.37 -24.20 -21.46
N SER A 625 2.68 -24.41 -21.64
CA SER A 625 3.72 -23.65 -20.94
C SER A 625 3.75 -22.20 -21.40
N PHE A 626 4.00 -21.27 -20.46
CA PHE A 626 4.11 -19.84 -20.74
C PHE A 626 5.43 -19.28 -20.19
N GLU A 627 5.96 -18.27 -20.86
CA GLU A 627 7.20 -17.59 -20.49
C GLU A 627 7.12 -16.10 -20.85
N ILE A 628 7.54 -15.25 -19.91
CA ILE A 628 7.70 -13.81 -20.09
C ILE A 628 9.09 -13.46 -19.58
N ASP A 629 9.94 -12.93 -20.44
CA ASP A 629 11.33 -12.60 -20.14
C ASP A 629 11.54 -11.08 -20.22
N LEU A 630 11.82 -10.46 -19.07
CA LEU A 630 12.19 -9.05 -18.93
C LEU A 630 13.53 -8.96 -18.19
N GLU A 631 14.20 -7.81 -18.27
CA GLU A 631 15.55 -7.62 -17.73
C GLU A 631 15.66 -7.91 -16.22
N ASN A 632 14.73 -7.38 -15.42
CA ASN A 632 14.78 -7.52 -13.96
C ASN A 632 13.77 -8.54 -13.40
N ILE A 633 12.81 -9.01 -14.22
CA ILE A 633 11.76 -9.96 -13.81
C ILE A 633 11.54 -11.00 -14.91
N GLN A 634 11.65 -12.28 -14.56
CA GLN A 634 11.41 -13.39 -15.49
C GLN A 634 10.32 -14.31 -14.94
N ILE A 635 9.45 -14.81 -15.81
CA ILE A 635 8.35 -15.72 -15.43
C ILE A 635 8.35 -16.92 -16.34
N LYS A 636 8.24 -18.11 -15.73
CA LYS A 636 7.97 -19.37 -16.44
C LYS A 636 6.92 -20.17 -15.70
N GLY A 637 6.03 -20.82 -16.44
CA GLY A 637 4.98 -21.61 -15.83
C GLY A 637 4.31 -22.59 -16.76
N ASN A 638 3.44 -23.40 -16.17
CA ASN A 638 2.64 -24.42 -16.85
C ASN A 638 1.24 -24.45 -16.25
N SER A 639 0.25 -24.65 -17.12
CA SER A 639 -1.12 -24.94 -16.74
C SER A 639 -1.45 -26.37 -17.12
N TYR A 640 -2.10 -27.08 -16.20
CA TYR A 640 -2.42 -28.49 -16.34
C TYR A 640 -3.91 -28.71 -16.06
N GLU A 641 -4.54 -29.51 -16.90
CA GLU A 641 -5.95 -29.88 -16.75
C GLU A 641 -6.11 -31.11 -15.85
N GLN A 642 -7.22 -31.14 -15.12
CA GLN A 642 -7.62 -32.25 -14.26
C GLN A 642 -7.58 -33.57 -15.03
N GLY A 643 -6.97 -34.60 -14.43
CA GLY A 643 -6.84 -35.92 -15.04
C GLY A 643 -5.69 -36.07 -16.04
N SER A 644 -4.91 -35.01 -16.31
CA SER A 644 -3.68 -35.10 -17.08
C SER A 644 -2.61 -35.92 -16.35
N VAL A 645 -1.69 -36.53 -17.10
CA VAL A 645 -0.51 -37.21 -16.52
C VAL A 645 0.41 -36.15 -15.94
N GLY A 646 0.69 -36.22 -14.64
CA GLY A 646 1.65 -35.32 -14.00
C GLY A 646 3.08 -35.63 -14.47
N GLU A 647 3.75 -34.60 -14.99
CA GLU A 647 5.19 -34.63 -15.30
C GLU A 647 5.97 -33.80 -14.27
N ASP A 648 7.28 -34.03 -14.19
CA ASP A 648 8.14 -33.23 -13.32
C ASP A 648 8.12 -31.77 -13.81
N TYR A 649 7.79 -30.83 -12.92
CA TYR A 649 7.85 -29.41 -13.24
C TYR A 649 9.27 -28.92 -13.01
N GLN A 650 10.05 -28.81 -14.09
CA GLN A 650 11.42 -28.30 -14.04
C GLN A 650 11.54 -27.01 -14.84
N LYS A 651 12.09 -25.95 -14.21
CA LYS A 651 12.39 -24.67 -14.87
C LYS A 651 13.82 -24.25 -14.61
N ASN A 652 14.48 -23.81 -15.68
CA ASN A 652 15.83 -23.28 -15.65
C ASN A 652 15.79 -21.79 -16.02
N PHE A 653 16.34 -20.98 -15.13
CA PHE A 653 16.67 -19.57 -15.32
C PHE A 653 18.20 -19.42 -15.34
N ALA A 654 18.71 -18.22 -15.64
CA ALA A 654 20.15 -18.01 -15.81
C ALA A 654 20.97 -18.36 -14.55
N THR A 655 20.46 -18.06 -13.37
CA THR A 655 21.16 -18.22 -12.08
C THR A 655 20.42 -19.13 -11.09
N VAL A 656 19.21 -19.60 -11.44
CA VAL A 656 18.39 -20.48 -10.59
C VAL A 656 17.74 -21.56 -11.42
N SER A 657 17.74 -22.79 -10.92
CA SER A 657 16.85 -23.84 -11.41
C SER A 657 15.99 -24.39 -10.29
N LEU A 658 14.80 -24.86 -10.62
CA LEU A 658 13.85 -25.41 -9.67
C LEU A 658 13.15 -26.65 -10.24
N SER A 659 12.74 -27.53 -9.35
CA SER A 659 11.99 -28.74 -9.65
C SER A 659 10.93 -29.05 -8.60
N ILE A 660 9.75 -29.48 -9.07
CA ILE A 660 8.68 -30.08 -8.26
C ILE A 660 8.40 -31.46 -8.84
N ASP A 661 8.31 -32.46 -7.97
CA ASP A 661 8.20 -33.86 -8.35
C ASP A 661 6.83 -34.19 -9.00
N LYS A 662 6.85 -35.13 -9.94
CA LYS A 662 5.64 -35.60 -10.64
C LYS A 662 4.60 -36.23 -9.73
N GLN A 663 4.98 -36.82 -8.59
CA GLN A 663 4.03 -37.51 -7.70
C GLN A 663 3.14 -36.48 -6.99
N THR A 664 3.74 -35.38 -6.52
CA THR A 664 3.07 -34.20 -6.00
C THR A 664 2.09 -33.65 -7.03
N ILE A 665 2.56 -33.37 -8.25
CA ILE A 665 1.71 -32.79 -9.31
C ILE A 665 0.56 -33.74 -9.66
N SER A 666 0.85 -35.03 -9.82
CA SER A 666 -0.16 -36.06 -10.09
C SER A 666 -1.19 -36.19 -8.97
N SER A 667 -0.82 -35.93 -7.71
CA SER A 667 -1.75 -35.97 -6.58
C SER A 667 -2.76 -34.81 -6.61
N LEU A 668 -2.29 -33.60 -6.97
CA LEU A 668 -3.12 -32.40 -7.09
C LEU A 668 -4.06 -32.46 -8.30
N LEU A 669 -3.59 -33.02 -9.42
CA LEU A 669 -4.37 -33.17 -10.67
C LEU A 669 -5.55 -34.13 -10.59
N LYS A 670 -5.65 -34.95 -9.54
CA LYS A 670 -6.81 -35.84 -9.36
C LYS A 670 -8.10 -35.06 -9.12
N GLN A 671 -8.00 -33.90 -8.47
CA GLN A 671 -9.15 -33.18 -7.96
C GLN A 671 -9.37 -31.82 -8.62
N ASN A 672 -8.32 -31.19 -9.15
CA ASN A 672 -8.35 -29.80 -9.61
C ASN A 672 -7.52 -29.59 -10.88
N ASN A 673 -7.88 -28.55 -11.64
CA ASN A 673 -6.93 -27.92 -12.58
C ASN A 673 -5.88 -27.18 -11.75
N LEU A 674 -4.64 -27.15 -12.23
CA LEU A 674 -3.57 -26.44 -11.53
C LEU A 674 -2.75 -25.57 -12.48
N LYS A 675 -2.30 -24.43 -11.96
CA LYS A 675 -1.36 -23.52 -12.62
C LYS A 675 -0.16 -23.31 -11.72
N ILE A 676 1.02 -23.61 -12.24
CA ILE A 676 2.30 -23.39 -11.56
C ILE A 676 2.99 -22.20 -12.22
N THR A 677 3.29 -21.19 -11.41
CA THR A 677 3.96 -19.96 -11.85
C THR A 677 5.25 -19.80 -11.04
N SER A 678 6.38 -19.68 -11.73
CA SER A 678 7.67 -19.37 -11.13
C SER A 678 8.16 -18.01 -11.63
N VAL A 679 8.49 -17.13 -10.70
CA VAL A 679 8.97 -15.77 -10.93
C VAL A 679 10.39 -15.63 -10.39
N VAL A 680 11.27 -14.98 -11.14
CA VAL A 680 12.64 -14.65 -10.75
C VAL A 680 12.79 -13.13 -10.74
N PHE A 681 13.36 -12.60 -9.67
CA PHE A 681 13.70 -11.19 -9.53
C PHE A 681 15.22 -11.00 -9.45
N SER A 682 15.77 -10.31 -10.44
CA SER A 682 17.22 -10.10 -10.55
C SER A 682 17.76 -9.13 -9.49
N THR A 683 16.98 -8.10 -9.13
CA THR A 683 17.48 -6.93 -8.38
C THR A 683 16.77 -6.67 -7.05
N ILE A 684 15.50 -7.09 -6.90
CA ILE A 684 14.66 -6.74 -5.74
C ILE A 684 15.27 -7.18 -4.39
N GLY A 685 16.05 -8.26 -4.40
CA GLY A 685 16.72 -8.77 -3.21
C GLY A 685 17.67 -7.75 -2.59
N ASN A 686 18.33 -6.91 -3.39
CA ASN A 686 19.22 -5.85 -2.91
C ASN A 686 18.49 -4.66 -2.28
N LEU A 687 17.16 -4.60 -2.46
CA LEU A 687 16.28 -3.58 -1.90
C LEU A 687 15.61 -4.05 -0.60
N LEU A 688 15.60 -5.36 -0.34
CA LEU A 688 15.12 -5.96 0.90
C LEU A 688 16.19 -5.84 2.01
N PRO A 689 15.80 -5.67 3.28
CA PRO A 689 16.74 -5.65 4.39
C PRO A 689 17.44 -7.02 4.54
N ASN A 690 18.74 -6.99 4.80
CA ASN A 690 19.57 -8.19 4.92
C ASN A 690 19.55 -8.82 6.33
N THR A 691 18.62 -8.45 7.20
CA THR A 691 18.56 -8.94 8.58
C THR A 691 17.98 -10.35 8.64
N PHE A 692 18.75 -11.30 9.18
CA PHE A 692 18.32 -12.67 9.44
C PHE A 692 18.56 -13.00 10.92
N GLU A 693 17.53 -13.45 11.64
CA GLU A 693 17.60 -13.85 13.07
C GLU A 693 18.37 -12.86 13.99
N LYS A 694 18.20 -11.54 13.81
CA LYS A 694 18.94 -10.48 14.55
C LYS A 694 20.47 -10.51 14.36
N ARG A 695 21.00 -11.24 13.38
CA ARG A 695 22.41 -11.17 12.97
C ARG A 695 22.56 -10.06 11.95
N ASN A 696 23.38 -9.06 12.28
CA ASN A 696 23.63 -7.91 11.41
C ASN A 696 24.67 -8.21 10.31
N ASP A 697 25.25 -9.41 10.31
CA ASP A 697 26.36 -9.79 9.43
C ASP A 697 25.92 -10.72 8.27
N SER A 698 24.60 -10.87 8.04
CA SER A 698 24.05 -11.61 6.89
C SER A 698 23.98 -10.73 5.65
N GLN A 699 24.31 -11.30 4.48
CA GLN A 699 24.22 -10.62 3.18
C GLN A 699 23.57 -11.54 2.15
N LEU A 700 22.76 -10.96 1.27
CA LEU A 700 22.18 -11.67 0.14
C LEU A 700 23.26 -12.12 -0.84
N ASN A 701 23.24 -13.40 -1.21
CA ASN A 701 24.24 -14.03 -2.06
C ASN A 701 23.65 -14.67 -3.33
N SER A 702 22.34 -14.47 -3.56
CA SER A 702 21.62 -14.96 -4.75
C SER A 702 20.53 -13.97 -5.17
N ILE A 703 19.92 -14.23 -6.33
CA ILE A 703 18.65 -13.60 -6.72
C ILE A 703 17.49 -14.13 -5.87
N VAL A 704 16.33 -13.47 -5.95
CA VAL A 704 15.09 -13.90 -5.30
C VAL A 704 14.24 -14.68 -6.31
N GLN A 705 13.73 -15.84 -5.92
CA GLN A 705 12.90 -16.69 -6.76
C GLN A 705 11.63 -17.07 -6.00
N SER A 706 10.47 -16.92 -6.63
CA SER A 706 9.18 -17.26 -6.04
C SER A 706 8.40 -18.25 -6.90
N THR A 707 7.82 -19.27 -6.28
CA THR A 707 6.96 -20.24 -6.96
C THR A 707 5.63 -20.32 -6.25
N SER A 708 4.55 -20.49 -7.00
CA SER A 708 3.22 -20.71 -6.44
C SER A 708 2.39 -21.66 -7.31
N ILE A 709 1.51 -22.43 -6.67
CA ILE A 709 0.56 -23.31 -7.34
C ILE A 709 -0.85 -22.82 -7.02
N LYS A 710 -1.58 -22.36 -8.04
CA LYS A 710 -3.00 -21.98 -7.93
C LYS A 710 -3.89 -23.12 -8.43
N LEU A 711 -4.87 -23.49 -7.61
CA LEU A 711 -5.86 -24.52 -7.90
C LEU A 711 -7.17 -23.90 -8.44
N SER A 712 -8.01 -24.70 -9.10
CA SER A 712 -9.29 -24.27 -9.68
C SER A 712 -10.30 -23.73 -8.66
N ASP A 713 -10.22 -24.15 -7.40
CA ASP A 713 -11.03 -23.62 -6.29
C ASP A 713 -10.48 -22.29 -5.73
N SER A 714 -9.50 -21.68 -6.42
CA SER A 714 -8.79 -20.46 -6.01
C SER A 714 -7.95 -20.60 -4.74
N SER A 715 -7.74 -21.82 -4.24
CA SER A 715 -6.80 -22.09 -3.16
C SER A 715 -5.36 -22.20 -3.66
N TYR A 716 -4.41 -22.07 -2.74
CA TYR A 716 -2.99 -22.20 -2.99
C TYR A 716 -2.45 -23.47 -2.34
N ALA A 717 -1.75 -24.30 -3.12
CA ALA A 717 -1.14 -25.52 -2.59
C ALA A 717 0.24 -25.22 -2.00
N SER A 718 0.58 -25.89 -0.90
CA SER A 718 1.93 -25.92 -0.33
C SER A 718 2.55 -27.29 -0.59
N THR A 719 3.79 -27.33 -1.06
CA THR A 719 4.50 -28.58 -1.34
C THR A 719 6.02 -28.41 -1.23
N ASN A 720 6.74 -29.53 -1.31
CA ASN A 720 8.19 -29.55 -1.37
C ASN A 720 8.67 -29.02 -2.73
N ILE A 721 9.63 -28.11 -2.68
CA ILE A 721 10.33 -27.58 -3.86
C ILE A 721 11.84 -27.73 -3.68
N GLU A 722 12.49 -28.22 -4.73
CA GLU A 722 13.94 -28.29 -4.81
C GLU A 722 14.43 -27.18 -5.73
N MET A 723 15.45 -26.45 -5.29
CA MET A 723 16.02 -25.31 -6.02
C MET A 723 17.54 -25.39 -5.98
N SER A 724 18.19 -24.89 -7.03
CA SER A 724 19.63 -24.65 -7.01
C SER A 724 19.94 -23.23 -7.44
N PHE A 725 20.65 -22.51 -6.57
CA PHE A 725 21.05 -21.12 -6.76
C PHE A 725 22.53 -21.06 -7.10
N VAL A 726 22.89 -20.35 -8.16
CA VAL A 726 24.27 -19.92 -8.41
C VAL A 726 24.56 -18.74 -7.49
N VAL A 727 25.59 -18.89 -6.65
CA VAL A 727 25.97 -17.88 -5.65
C VAL A 727 27.12 -17.00 -6.12
N ASN A 728 27.12 -15.74 -5.71
CA ASN A 728 28.20 -14.80 -6.05
C ASN A 728 29.49 -15.09 -5.28
N THR A 729 29.39 -15.52 -4.01
CA THR A 729 30.54 -15.82 -3.14
C THR A 729 30.44 -17.24 -2.58
N SER A 730 31.40 -18.10 -2.90
CA SER A 730 31.46 -19.51 -2.48
C SER A 730 32.63 -19.81 -1.52
N ASN A 731 32.93 -18.88 -0.61
CA ASN A 731 34.00 -19.07 0.37
C ASN A 731 33.52 -19.96 1.55
N LYS A 732 34.29 -21.00 1.88
CA LYS A 732 34.06 -21.95 2.98
C LYS A 732 33.94 -21.30 4.37
N MET A 733 34.40 -20.05 4.52
CA MET A 733 34.26 -19.28 5.76
C MET A 733 32.81 -18.87 6.05
N TYR A 734 31.95 -18.82 5.03
CA TYR A 734 30.56 -18.42 5.14
C TYR A 734 29.63 -19.64 5.03
N SER A 735 28.66 -19.74 5.93
CA SER A 735 27.51 -20.64 5.77
C SER A 735 26.51 -20.00 4.82
N GLN A 736 25.93 -20.83 3.95
CA GLN A 736 24.86 -20.43 3.04
C GLN A 736 23.55 -20.98 3.59
N HIS A 737 22.59 -20.09 3.82
CA HIS A 737 21.27 -20.43 4.36
C HIS A 737 20.23 -20.20 3.27
N CYS A 738 19.46 -21.25 2.98
CA CYS A 738 18.27 -21.15 2.15
C CYS A 738 17.16 -20.55 3.01
N VAL A 739 16.68 -19.38 2.60
CA VAL A 739 15.69 -18.61 3.36
C VAL A 739 14.54 -18.22 2.45
N PHE A 740 13.42 -17.87 3.05
CA PHE A 740 12.29 -17.25 2.37
C PHE A 740 11.90 -15.94 3.03
N TRP A 741 11.23 -15.09 2.26
CA TRP A 741 10.68 -13.83 2.77
C TRP A 741 9.37 -14.08 3.51
N ASP A 742 9.39 -13.95 4.83
CA ASP A 742 8.20 -14.08 5.67
C ASP A 742 7.55 -12.72 5.89
N PHE A 743 6.41 -12.51 5.22
CA PHE A 743 5.60 -11.29 5.33
C PHE A 743 4.93 -11.11 6.70
N SER A 744 4.86 -12.16 7.54
CA SER A 744 4.23 -12.11 8.86
C SER A 744 5.13 -11.55 9.97
N LEU A 745 6.45 -11.51 9.74
CA LEU A 745 7.41 -11.08 10.75
C LEU A 745 7.47 -9.55 10.90
N PRO A 746 7.64 -9.03 12.13
CA PRO A 746 7.71 -7.60 12.38
C PRO A 746 9.04 -7.01 11.90
N GLY A 747 8.95 -5.99 11.04
CA GLY A 747 10.09 -5.20 10.54
C GLY A 747 9.90 -4.93 9.05
N PHE A 748 9.94 -3.66 8.62
CA PHE A 748 9.93 -3.25 7.20
C PHE A 748 9.14 -4.19 6.25
N GLY A 749 7.91 -4.59 6.60
CA GLY A 749 7.02 -5.39 5.73
C GLY A 749 7.30 -6.91 5.69
N GLY A 750 8.31 -7.40 6.41
CA GLY A 750 8.65 -8.81 6.53
C GLY A 750 10.13 -9.02 6.90
N SER A 751 10.55 -10.27 7.05
CA SER A 751 11.95 -10.62 7.31
C SER A 751 12.31 -11.98 6.73
N TRP A 752 13.60 -12.23 6.48
CA TRP A 752 14.09 -13.54 6.05
C TRP A 752 13.96 -14.59 7.16
N SER A 753 13.50 -15.78 6.81
CA SER A 753 13.32 -16.95 7.69
C SER A 753 13.80 -18.24 6.99
N ASP A 754 14.39 -19.18 7.71
CA ASP A 754 14.81 -20.50 7.20
C ASP A 754 13.84 -21.63 7.58
N ALA A 755 12.70 -21.30 8.20
CA ALA A 755 11.72 -22.26 8.65
C ALA A 755 11.21 -23.15 7.50
N GLY A 756 11.37 -24.47 7.64
CA GLY A 756 10.96 -25.45 6.62
C GLY A 756 11.90 -25.54 5.42
N CYS A 757 13.06 -24.89 5.44
CA CYS A 757 14.09 -24.95 4.40
C CYS A 757 15.36 -25.62 4.90
N THR A 758 16.02 -26.37 4.01
CA THR A 758 17.32 -27.01 4.25
C THR A 758 18.30 -26.63 3.13
N SER A 759 19.55 -26.36 3.51
CA SER A 759 20.61 -25.91 2.61
C SER A 759 21.74 -26.92 2.49
N MET A 760 22.12 -27.27 1.26
CA MET A 760 23.30 -28.09 0.97
C MET A 760 24.28 -27.29 0.10
N LEU A 761 25.53 -27.22 0.55
CA LEU A 761 26.61 -26.48 -0.11
C LEU A 761 27.21 -27.29 -1.27
N GLY A 762 27.15 -26.73 -2.48
CA GLY A 762 27.93 -27.14 -3.64
C GLY A 762 29.22 -26.32 -3.79
N THR A 763 29.88 -26.41 -4.94
CA THR A 763 31.13 -25.66 -5.21
C THR A 763 30.88 -24.18 -5.44
N ASN A 764 29.99 -23.83 -6.38
CA ASN A 764 29.52 -22.47 -6.67
C ASN A 764 27.98 -22.38 -6.67
N THR A 765 27.32 -23.40 -6.12
CA THR A 765 25.87 -23.53 -6.10
C THR A 765 25.40 -23.92 -4.71
N THR A 766 24.27 -23.39 -4.29
CA THR A 766 23.56 -23.83 -3.08
C THR A 766 22.33 -24.61 -3.52
N PHE A 767 22.17 -25.83 -3.02
CA PHE A 767 20.96 -26.61 -3.21
C PHE A 767 20.03 -26.37 -2.02
N CYS A 768 18.80 -25.98 -2.29
CA CYS A 768 17.77 -25.68 -1.30
C CYS A 768 16.63 -26.69 -1.46
N SER A 769 16.18 -27.27 -0.35
CA SER A 769 14.96 -28.07 -0.29
C SER A 769 14.05 -27.48 0.78
N CYS A 770 12.88 -26.99 0.36
CA CYS A 770 11.92 -26.30 1.22
C CYS A 770 10.55 -26.98 1.16
N SER A 771 9.80 -27.00 2.27
CA SER A 771 8.51 -27.70 2.40
C SER A 771 7.27 -26.85 2.09
N HIS A 772 7.47 -25.67 1.52
CA HIS A 772 6.42 -24.70 1.20
C HIS A 772 6.78 -23.92 -0.06
N LEU A 773 5.85 -23.07 -0.52
CA LEU A 773 5.98 -22.25 -1.72
C LEU A 773 5.85 -20.77 -1.35
N THR A 774 6.94 -20.04 -1.45
CA THR A 774 7.09 -18.61 -1.11
C THR A 774 8.20 -17.98 -1.97
N SER A 775 8.67 -16.77 -1.63
CA SER A 775 9.84 -16.13 -2.24
C SER A 775 11.13 -16.54 -1.52
N PHE A 776 11.95 -17.35 -2.18
CA PHE A 776 13.21 -17.90 -1.69
C PHE A 776 14.43 -17.12 -2.14
N ALA A 777 15.48 -17.17 -1.31
CA ALA A 777 16.82 -16.70 -1.64
C ALA A 777 17.87 -17.42 -0.79
N VAL A 778 19.15 -17.15 -1.07
CA VAL A 778 20.29 -17.62 -0.29
C VAL A 778 20.98 -16.44 0.39
N LEU A 779 21.04 -16.47 1.71
CA LEU A 779 21.85 -15.56 2.51
C LEU A 779 23.20 -16.22 2.83
N MET A 780 24.26 -15.41 2.85
CA MET A 780 25.54 -15.79 3.45
C MET A 780 25.66 -15.19 4.85
N SER A 781 26.16 -15.98 5.80
CA SER A 781 26.51 -15.54 7.15
C SER A 781 27.87 -16.12 7.53
N ILE A 782 28.61 -15.44 8.40
CA ILE A 782 29.86 -15.97 8.95
C ILE A 782 29.56 -17.24 9.75
N ASN A 783 30.30 -18.32 9.51
CA ASN A 783 30.08 -19.62 10.14
C ASN A 783 30.52 -19.62 11.64
N VAL A 784 29.57 -19.34 12.53
CA VAL A 784 29.77 -19.22 13.99
C VAL A 784 30.09 -20.56 14.67
N GLY A 785 29.76 -21.69 14.04
CA GLY A 785 29.96 -23.04 14.62
C GLY A 785 31.43 -23.41 14.83
N SER A 786 32.34 -22.82 14.05
CA SER A 786 33.78 -23.01 14.21
C SER A 786 34.39 -22.18 15.36
N LEU A 787 33.71 -21.13 15.82
CA LEU A 787 34.16 -20.27 16.92
C LEU A 787 33.72 -20.77 18.30
N ALA A 788 32.56 -21.41 18.41
CA ALA A 788 32.03 -21.89 19.70
C ALA A 788 32.94 -22.94 20.37
N LEU A 789 33.47 -23.88 19.59
CA LEU A 789 34.48 -24.85 20.07
C LEU A 789 35.78 -24.17 20.53
N ILE A 790 36.16 -23.06 19.90
CA ILE A 790 37.38 -22.31 20.24
C ILE A 790 37.16 -21.52 21.55
N GLU A 791 35.98 -20.94 21.75
CA GLU A 791 35.63 -20.19 22.97
C GLU A 791 35.55 -21.11 24.20
N GLU A 792 34.90 -22.28 24.10
CA GLU A 792 34.84 -23.23 25.21
C GLU A 792 36.22 -23.75 25.62
N ILE A 793 37.07 -24.09 24.65
CA ILE A 793 38.46 -24.53 24.92
C ILE A 793 39.28 -23.38 25.53
N THR A 794 39.10 -22.15 25.05
CA THR A 794 39.82 -20.97 25.56
C THR A 794 39.42 -20.65 27.00
N TYR A 795 38.13 -20.71 27.35
CA TYR A 795 37.66 -20.48 28.71
C TYR A 795 38.05 -21.61 29.68
N ALA A 796 37.97 -22.87 29.24
CA ALA A 796 38.44 -24.00 30.03
C ALA A 796 39.96 -23.90 30.29
N GLY A 797 40.74 -23.58 29.26
CA GLY A 797 42.19 -23.36 29.38
C GLY A 797 42.54 -22.18 30.28
N LEU A 798 41.78 -21.08 30.22
CA LEU A 798 41.95 -19.90 31.06
C LEU A 798 41.63 -20.20 32.54
N GLY A 799 40.58 -20.98 32.81
CA GLY A 799 40.22 -21.41 34.17
C GLY A 799 41.29 -22.27 34.84
N VAL A 800 41.80 -23.28 34.12
CA VAL A 800 42.93 -24.13 34.59
C VAL A 800 44.18 -23.28 34.86
N SER A 801 44.42 -22.30 33.99
CA SER A 801 45.49 -21.33 34.10
C SER A 801 45.40 -20.51 35.41
N ILE A 802 44.25 -19.91 35.69
CA ILE A 802 44.03 -19.10 36.91
C ILE A 802 44.28 -19.95 38.17
N LEU A 803 43.76 -21.18 38.20
CA LEU A 803 43.99 -22.11 39.30
C LEU A 803 45.49 -22.42 39.51
N SER A 804 46.22 -22.66 38.42
CA SER A 804 47.66 -22.92 38.49
C SER A 804 48.46 -21.72 39.00
N LEU A 805 48.11 -20.50 38.61
CA LEU A 805 48.76 -19.27 39.05
C LEU A 805 48.48 -19.00 40.55
N CYS A 806 47.25 -19.25 41.02
CA CYS A 806 46.91 -19.18 42.44
C CYS A 806 47.76 -20.14 43.28
N ILE A 807 47.94 -21.37 42.82
CA ILE A 807 48.82 -22.37 43.46
C ILE A 807 50.27 -21.88 43.46
N CYS A 808 50.76 -21.30 42.35
CA CYS A 808 52.12 -20.75 42.27
C CYS A 808 52.37 -19.63 43.29
N VAL A 809 51.45 -18.68 43.41
CA VAL A 809 51.53 -17.58 44.40
C VAL A 809 51.55 -18.13 45.83
N PHE A 810 50.73 -19.14 46.10
CA PHE A 810 50.68 -19.81 47.40
C PHE A 810 52.02 -20.50 47.76
N ILE A 811 52.59 -21.25 46.82
CA ILE A 811 53.88 -21.95 47.00
C ILE A 811 55.02 -20.95 47.23
N GLU A 812 55.11 -19.89 46.42
CA GLU A 812 56.12 -18.84 46.57
C GLU A 812 56.03 -18.15 47.94
N GLY A 813 54.82 -17.89 48.43
CA GLY A 813 54.61 -17.35 49.78
C GLY A 813 55.09 -18.29 50.89
N PHE A 814 54.85 -19.59 50.75
CA PHE A 814 55.25 -20.61 51.71
C PHE A 814 56.78 -20.81 51.77
N VAL A 815 57.43 -20.87 50.61
CA VAL A 815 58.87 -21.19 50.49
C VAL A 815 59.75 -19.93 50.52
N TRP A 816 59.15 -18.73 50.54
CA TRP A 816 59.85 -17.43 50.46
C TRP A 816 61.08 -17.31 51.35
N LYS A 817 60.96 -17.61 52.65
CA LYS A 817 62.07 -17.50 53.62
C LYS A 817 63.22 -18.48 53.35
N THR A 818 62.92 -19.62 52.74
CA THR A 818 63.89 -20.69 52.47
C THR A 818 64.71 -20.40 51.22
N VAL A 819 64.08 -19.90 50.16
CA VAL A 819 64.70 -19.74 48.84
C VAL A 819 65.30 -18.34 48.61
N THR A 820 64.84 -17.31 49.33
CA THR A 820 65.35 -15.93 49.16
C THR A 820 66.56 -15.56 50.04
N ARG A 821 67.42 -16.54 50.35
CA ARG A 821 68.59 -16.34 51.24
C ARG A 821 69.68 -15.42 50.67
N THR A 822 69.84 -15.39 49.35
CA THR A 822 70.82 -14.51 48.68
C THR A 822 70.12 -13.30 48.07
N ASN A 823 70.82 -12.16 47.97
CA ASN A 823 70.28 -10.98 47.29
C ASN A 823 69.85 -11.30 45.86
N ILE A 824 70.62 -12.13 45.14
CA ILE A 824 70.35 -12.58 43.77
C ILE A 824 69.06 -13.40 43.69
N SER A 825 68.88 -14.38 44.58
CA SER A 825 67.65 -15.19 44.62
C SER A 825 66.44 -14.34 45.00
N TYR A 826 66.58 -13.47 46.00
CA TYR A 826 65.51 -12.54 46.42
C TYR A 826 64.96 -11.70 45.26
N PHE A 827 65.80 -11.19 44.37
CA PHE A 827 65.37 -10.42 43.21
C PHE A 827 64.66 -11.25 42.13
N ARG A 828 65.14 -12.48 41.89
CA ARG A 828 64.54 -13.40 40.93
C ARG A 828 63.12 -13.75 41.33
N HIS A 829 62.92 -14.11 42.60
CA HIS A 829 61.61 -14.48 43.14
C HIS A 829 60.67 -13.26 43.29
N ILE A 830 61.19 -12.06 43.58
CA ILE A 830 60.39 -10.82 43.52
C ILE A 830 59.88 -10.53 42.11
N SER A 831 60.72 -10.65 41.09
CA SER A 831 60.25 -10.37 39.73
C SER A 831 59.23 -11.43 39.30
N LEU A 832 59.49 -12.70 39.63
CA LEU A 832 58.60 -13.83 39.34
C LEU A 832 57.23 -13.71 40.02
N ILE A 833 57.17 -13.30 41.30
CA ILE A 833 55.88 -13.13 42.00
C ILE A 833 55.08 -11.95 41.42
N ASN A 834 55.73 -10.85 41.03
CA ASN A 834 55.05 -9.70 40.43
C ASN A 834 54.56 -9.99 39.00
N ILE A 835 55.33 -10.76 38.21
CA ILE A 835 54.90 -11.31 36.91
C ILE A 835 53.65 -12.18 37.09
N THR A 836 53.70 -13.12 38.04
CA THR A 836 52.62 -14.09 38.32
C THR A 836 51.36 -13.37 38.81
N VAL A 837 51.48 -12.41 39.74
CA VAL A 837 50.35 -11.63 40.25
C VAL A 837 49.75 -10.74 39.17
N SER A 838 50.57 -10.07 38.37
CA SER A 838 50.08 -9.22 37.27
C SER A 838 49.33 -10.04 36.21
N LEU A 839 49.85 -11.22 35.86
CA LEU A 839 49.19 -12.13 34.92
C LEU A 839 47.89 -12.72 35.50
N LEU A 840 47.87 -13.08 36.80
CA LEU A 840 46.67 -13.56 37.48
C LEU A 840 45.56 -12.50 37.48
N CYS A 841 45.90 -11.25 37.82
CA CYS A 841 44.94 -10.14 37.77
C CYS A 841 44.41 -9.92 36.36
N ALA A 842 45.30 -9.91 35.35
CA ALA A 842 44.91 -9.74 33.95
C ALA A 842 43.99 -10.87 33.45
N ASP A 843 44.29 -12.13 33.77
CA ASP A 843 43.47 -13.28 33.38
C ASP A 843 42.08 -13.25 34.04
N VAL A 844 41.97 -12.82 35.30
CA VAL A 844 40.68 -12.66 35.99
C VAL A 844 39.83 -11.55 35.36
N PHE A 845 40.42 -10.40 35.03
CA PHE A 845 39.71 -9.31 34.36
C PHE A 845 39.36 -9.66 32.90
N PHE A 846 40.22 -10.39 32.20
CA PHE A 846 39.94 -10.92 30.88
C PHE A 846 38.79 -11.93 30.91
N LEU A 847 38.78 -12.87 31.86
CA LEU A 847 37.64 -13.78 32.06
C LEU A 847 36.35 -13.01 32.40
N SER A 848 36.44 -11.97 33.22
CA SER A 848 35.30 -11.11 33.54
C SER A 848 34.73 -10.40 32.31
N SER A 849 35.58 -10.08 31.31
CA SER A 849 35.14 -9.44 30.06
C SER A 849 34.31 -10.37 29.15
N ALA A 850 34.32 -11.68 29.40
CA ALA A 850 33.55 -12.65 28.63
C ALA A 850 32.05 -12.69 29.00
N PHE A 851 31.67 -12.15 30.17
CA PHE A 851 30.28 -12.19 30.61
C PHE A 851 29.44 -11.08 29.96
N PRO A 852 28.32 -11.40 29.29
CA PRO A 852 27.47 -10.40 28.64
C PRO A 852 26.92 -9.32 29.58
N SER A 853 26.67 -9.68 30.84
CA SER A 853 26.19 -8.78 31.91
C SER A 853 27.19 -7.67 32.25
N ILE A 854 28.48 -7.90 31.98
CA ILE A 854 29.57 -6.94 32.21
C ILE A 854 29.74 -6.02 31.00
N ILE A 855 29.60 -6.57 29.78
CA ILE A 855 29.67 -5.81 28.52
C ILE A 855 28.57 -4.73 28.46
N ALA A 856 27.37 -5.06 28.96
CA ALA A 856 26.24 -4.13 29.01
C ALA A 856 26.47 -2.91 29.94
N LYS A 857 27.39 -2.99 30.91
CA LYS A 857 27.65 -1.92 31.89
C LYS A 857 28.87 -1.10 31.50
N GLN A 858 28.65 0.05 30.86
CA GLN A 858 29.70 0.91 30.28
C GLN A 858 30.85 1.23 31.24
N LEU A 859 30.56 1.63 32.49
CA LEU A 859 31.60 1.98 33.47
C LEU A 859 32.43 0.77 33.92
N ILE A 860 31.81 -0.40 34.05
CA ILE A 860 32.49 -1.63 34.47
C ILE A 860 33.39 -2.12 33.34
N CYS A 861 32.86 -2.14 32.12
CA CYS A 861 33.60 -2.55 30.93
C CYS A 861 34.80 -1.61 30.66
N LEU A 862 34.63 -0.29 30.83
CA LEU A 862 35.72 0.69 30.78
C LEU A 862 36.81 0.42 31.83
N SER A 863 36.39 0.16 33.07
CA SER A 863 37.31 -0.15 34.18
C SER A 863 38.11 -1.42 33.91
N ILE A 864 37.45 -2.47 33.41
CA ILE A 864 38.09 -3.72 33.00
C ILE A 864 39.09 -3.47 31.89
N THR A 865 38.75 -2.69 30.85
CA THR A 865 39.68 -2.33 29.77
C THR A 865 40.92 -1.62 30.29
N PHE A 866 40.77 -0.68 31.23
CA PHE A 866 41.91 0.01 31.85
C PHE A 866 42.79 -0.93 32.69
N LEU A 867 42.18 -1.75 33.55
CA LEU A 867 42.91 -2.67 34.42
C LEU A 867 43.66 -3.72 33.60
N ASN A 868 43.01 -4.29 32.60
CA ASN A 868 43.64 -5.21 31.65
C ASN A 868 44.84 -4.57 30.94
N HIS A 869 44.68 -3.37 30.39
CA HIS A 869 45.76 -2.63 29.74
C HIS A 869 46.96 -2.43 30.69
N PHE A 870 46.70 -2.02 31.94
CA PHE A 870 47.72 -1.82 32.95
C PHE A 870 48.44 -3.11 33.35
N PHE A 871 47.72 -4.17 33.71
CA PHE A 871 48.32 -5.41 34.23
C PHE A 871 49.10 -6.18 33.16
N TYR A 872 48.62 -6.21 31.91
CA TYR A 872 49.38 -6.80 30.81
C TYR A 872 50.65 -5.99 30.48
N LEU A 873 50.61 -4.65 30.56
CA LEU A 873 51.85 -3.86 30.46
C LEU A 873 52.80 -4.14 31.63
N ALA A 874 52.30 -4.17 32.87
CA ALA A 874 53.10 -4.46 34.05
C ALA A 874 53.80 -5.82 33.95
N LEU A 875 53.12 -6.85 33.43
CA LEU A 875 53.71 -8.15 33.10
C LEU A 875 54.96 -8.00 32.22
N PHE A 876 54.85 -7.28 31.10
CA PHE A 876 56.01 -7.07 30.20
C PHE A 876 57.13 -6.27 30.88
N PHE A 877 56.82 -5.19 31.60
CA PHE A 877 57.86 -4.40 32.27
C PHE A 877 58.57 -5.16 33.40
N TRP A 878 57.89 -6.08 34.09
CA TRP A 878 58.54 -6.97 35.05
C TRP A 878 59.39 -8.06 34.39
N THR A 879 58.96 -8.61 33.24
CA THR A 879 59.83 -9.51 32.46
C THR A 879 61.06 -8.78 31.92
N PHE A 880 60.93 -7.52 31.51
CA PHE A 880 62.06 -6.66 31.15
C PHE A 880 63.03 -6.49 32.32
N ALA A 881 62.53 -6.16 33.52
CA ALA A 881 63.35 -6.03 34.73
C ALA A 881 64.10 -7.33 35.06
N GLN A 882 63.43 -8.48 34.88
CA GLN A 882 64.05 -9.80 35.04
C GLN A 882 65.13 -10.08 33.99
N SER A 883 64.93 -9.72 32.72
CA SER A 883 65.94 -9.86 31.67
C SER A 883 67.16 -8.99 31.90
N VAL A 884 66.96 -7.71 32.26
CA VAL A 884 68.06 -6.79 32.61
C VAL A 884 68.86 -7.33 33.79
N MET A 885 68.19 -7.90 34.80
CA MET A 885 68.84 -8.54 35.93
C MET A 885 69.75 -9.71 35.50
N LEU A 886 69.23 -10.61 34.67
CA LEU A 886 69.98 -11.77 34.18
C LEU A 886 71.16 -11.34 33.30
N LEU A 887 70.97 -10.36 32.43
CA LEU A 887 72.03 -9.79 31.59
C LEU A 887 73.14 -9.15 32.42
N HIS A 888 72.78 -8.32 33.41
CA HIS A 888 73.73 -7.68 34.32
C HIS A 888 74.56 -8.71 35.10
N GLN A 889 73.93 -9.79 35.57
CA GLN A 889 74.63 -10.86 36.29
C GLN A 889 75.63 -11.64 35.42
N LEU A 890 75.33 -11.82 34.14
CA LEU A 890 76.21 -12.53 33.20
C LEU A 890 77.36 -11.67 32.68
N LEU A 891 77.17 -10.36 32.56
CA LEU A 891 78.20 -9.43 32.05
C LEU A 891 79.07 -8.85 33.16
N PHE A 892 78.53 -8.62 34.35
CA PHE A 892 79.20 -7.95 35.47
C PHE A 892 79.26 -8.83 36.73
N VAL A 893 79.95 -9.98 36.61
CA VAL A 893 80.05 -11.00 37.68
C VAL A 893 80.64 -10.45 38.99
N PHE A 894 81.50 -9.43 38.93
CA PHE A 894 82.21 -8.87 40.09
C PHE A 894 81.65 -7.54 40.63
N HIS A 895 80.64 -6.95 40.00
CA HIS A 895 80.09 -5.64 40.39
C HIS A 895 78.63 -5.78 40.84
N HIS A 896 78.42 -5.96 42.16
CA HIS A 896 77.07 -6.16 42.71
C HIS A 896 76.36 -4.85 43.02
N LEU A 897 75.17 -4.63 42.44
CA LEU A 897 74.32 -3.49 42.76
C LEU A 897 73.72 -3.62 44.17
N ARG A 898 73.63 -2.49 44.89
CA ARG A 898 73.05 -2.45 46.25
C ARG A 898 71.57 -2.82 46.21
N LYS A 899 71.16 -3.70 47.14
CA LYS A 899 69.79 -4.26 47.22
C LYS A 899 68.69 -3.22 47.03
N ARG A 900 68.75 -2.14 47.81
CA ARG A 900 67.73 -1.07 47.86
C ARG A 900 67.54 -0.31 46.54
N ILE A 901 68.64 -0.04 45.83
CA ILE A 901 68.60 0.76 44.59
C ILE A 901 67.93 -0.06 43.48
N PHE A 902 68.30 -1.33 43.36
CA PHE A 902 67.75 -2.21 42.34
C PHE A 902 66.27 -2.53 42.59
N VAL A 903 65.85 -2.84 43.83
CA VAL A 903 64.41 -3.01 44.16
C VAL A 903 63.63 -1.77 43.73
N SER A 904 64.11 -0.57 44.11
CA SER A 904 63.45 0.69 43.75
C SER A 904 63.34 0.88 42.24
N LEU A 905 64.40 0.58 41.50
CA LEU A 905 64.42 0.68 40.04
C LEU A 905 63.45 -0.32 39.39
N SER A 906 63.39 -1.57 39.87
CA SER A 906 62.49 -2.60 39.36
C SER A 906 61.01 -2.27 39.61
N PHE A 907 60.65 -1.77 40.80
CA PHE A 907 59.26 -1.35 41.08
C PHE A 907 58.86 -0.10 40.27
N THR A 908 59.80 0.83 40.06
CA THR A 908 59.58 1.99 39.19
C THR A 908 59.37 1.52 37.75
N ALA A 909 60.25 0.67 37.23
CA ALA A 909 60.13 0.14 35.88
C ALA A 909 58.84 -0.69 35.69
N GLY A 910 58.54 -1.57 36.64
CA GLY A 910 57.50 -2.59 36.57
C GLY A 910 56.06 -2.09 36.76
N TYR A 911 55.85 -0.95 37.41
CA TYR A 911 54.49 -0.43 37.65
C TYR A 911 54.31 1.05 37.30
N PHE A 912 55.30 1.90 37.54
CA PHE A 912 55.15 3.35 37.31
C PHE A 912 55.05 3.70 35.82
N PHE A 913 55.93 3.15 34.97
CA PHE A 913 55.83 3.37 33.52
C PHE A 913 54.55 2.77 32.90
N PRO A 914 54.16 1.51 33.20
CA PRO A 914 52.86 0.96 32.79
C PRO A 914 51.66 1.84 33.17
N ALA A 915 51.64 2.36 34.40
CA ALA A 915 50.55 3.21 34.89
C ALA A 915 50.43 4.52 34.08
N ILE A 916 51.56 5.17 33.80
CA ILE A 916 51.59 6.39 32.98
C ILE A 916 51.07 6.13 31.57
N ILE A 917 51.52 5.04 30.93
CA ILE A 917 51.09 4.68 29.57
C ILE A 917 49.58 4.40 29.55
N ALA A 918 49.07 3.60 30.49
CA ALA A 918 47.65 3.27 30.55
C ALA A 918 46.77 4.49 30.84
N ALA A 919 47.15 5.32 31.81
CA ALA A 919 46.41 6.53 32.18
C ALA A 919 46.45 7.60 31.08
N GLY A 920 47.61 7.83 30.44
CA GLY A 920 47.73 8.76 29.32
C GLY A 920 46.88 8.33 28.12
N THR A 921 46.84 7.03 27.83
CA THR A 921 46.01 6.48 26.76
C THR A 921 44.52 6.65 27.07
N LEU A 922 44.11 6.39 28.31
CA LEU A 922 42.73 6.64 28.76
C LEU A 922 42.35 8.11 28.60
N LEU A 923 43.15 9.03 29.14
CA LEU A 923 42.87 10.47 29.10
C LEU A 923 42.78 11.02 27.67
N TYR A 924 43.59 10.51 26.74
CA TYR A 924 43.59 10.98 25.35
C TYR A 924 42.44 10.42 24.52
N TYR A 925 42.09 9.14 24.68
CA TYR A 925 41.08 8.47 23.84
C TYR A 925 39.67 8.42 24.46
N TYR A 926 39.53 8.64 25.77
CA TYR A 926 38.23 8.65 26.46
C TYR A 926 37.28 9.75 25.94
N PRO A 927 37.70 11.03 25.79
CA PRO A 927 36.81 12.09 25.29
C PRO A 927 36.34 11.85 23.85
N LYS A 928 37.07 11.03 23.08
CA LYS A 928 36.78 10.71 21.68
C LYS A 928 35.90 9.47 21.52
N GLY A 929 35.47 8.84 22.62
CA GLY A 929 34.71 7.59 22.59
C GLY A 929 35.47 6.40 22.00
N LYS A 930 36.80 6.51 21.85
CA LYS A 930 37.62 5.60 21.04
C LYS A 930 38.59 4.74 21.86
N TYR A 931 38.56 4.81 23.19
CA TYR A 931 39.45 4.01 24.05
C TYR A 931 39.08 2.51 24.08
N ARG A 932 37.79 2.19 24.01
CA ARG A 932 37.22 0.84 24.17
C ARG A 932 36.60 0.34 22.86
N HIS A 933 36.72 -0.96 22.59
CA HIS A 933 35.99 -1.63 21.50
C HIS A 933 34.48 -1.68 21.81
N GLU A 934 33.61 -1.59 20.80
CA GLU A 934 32.15 -1.55 21.02
C GLU A 934 31.61 -2.85 21.63
N LYS A 935 32.02 -3.98 21.04
CA LYS A 935 31.54 -5.34 21.36
C LYS A 935 32.33 -6.09 22.46
N VAL A 936 33.48 -5.60 22.91
CA VAL A 936 34.38 -6.30 23.86
C VAL A 936 35.00 -5.31 24.85
N CYS A 937 35.26 -5.71 26.10
CA CYS A 937 35.92 -4.85 27.10
C CYS A 937 37.46 -4.80 26.93
N TRP A 938 37.91 -4.49 25.73
CA TRP A 938 39.32 -4.36 25.37
C TRP A 938 39.62 -3.06 24.60
N LEU A 939 40.91 -2.72 24.44
CA LEU A 939 41.37 -1.56 23.66
C LEU A 939 40.89 -1.65 22.21
N ASN A 940 40.45 -0.52 21.66
CA ASN A 940 39.95 -0.46 20.28
C ASN A 940 41.12 -0.50 19.26
N PRO A 941 41.20 -1.52 18.38
CA PRO A 941 42.25 -1.65 17.38
C PRO A 941 42.12 -0.64 16.23
N GLU A 942 40.90 -0.29 15.82
CA GLU A 942 40.63 0.63 14.70
C GLU A 942 41.00 2.09 15.03
N SER A 943 40.92 2.44 16.32
CA SER A 943 41.19 3.79 16.80
C SER A 943 42.69 4.13 16.98
N GLY A 944 43.56 3.14 16.84
CA GLY A 944 44.99 3.24 17.17
C GLY A 944 45.31 3.15 18.67
N ALA A 945 44.31 3.05 19.57
CA ALA A 945 44.55 2.90 21.01
C ALA A 945 45.32 1.61 21.37
N ILE A 946 45.16 0.55 20.56
CA ILE A 946 45.90 -0.71 20.74
C ILE A 946 47.43 -0.54 20.64
N TYR A 947 47.91 0.43 19.87
CA TYR A 947 49.36 0.64 19.68
C TYR A 947 50.06 1.14 20.96
N ALA A 948 49.33 1.78 21.87
CA ALA A 948 49.86 2.16 23.19
C ALA A 948 50.25 0.95 24.05
N PHE A 949 49.64 -0.20 23.80
CA PHE A 949 50.01 -1.48 24.38
C PHE A 949 51.04 -2.23 23.52
N ALA A 950 50.75 -2.37 22.22
CA ALA A 950 51.49 -3.23 21.31
C ALA A 950 52.95 -2.80 21.12
N VAL A 951 53.22 -1.49 20.97
CA VAL A 951 54.58 -0.99 20.70
C VAL A 951 55.51 -1.20 21.92
N PRO A 952 55.14 -0.79 23.16
CA PRO A 952 55.97 -1.07 24.34
C PRO A 952 56.20 -2.57 24.56
N ALA A 953 55.13 -3.38 24.51
CA ALA A 953 55.25 -4.83 24.73
C ALA A 953 56.11 -5.51 23.66
N GLY A 954 55.96 -5.17 22.38
CA GLY A 954 56.79 -5.69 21.29
C GLY A 954 58.27 -5.34 21.46
N SER A 955 58.59 -4.10 21.85
CA SER A 955 59.98 -3.67 22.09
C SER A 955 60.65 -4.48 23.21
N ILE A 956 59.90 -4.82 24.26
CA ILE A 956 60.38 -5.61 25.40
C ILE A 956 60.61 -7.07 24.98
N ILE A 957 59.70 -7.68 24.21
CA ILE A 957 59.87 -9.06 23.71
C ILE A 957 61.15 -9.17 22.89
N VAL A 958 61.42 -8.21 22.01
CA VAL A 958 62.66 -8.17 21.21
C VAL A 958 63.89 -8.07 22.12
N PHE A 959 63.87 -7.19 23.13
CA PHE A 959 64.96 -7.07 24.09
C PHE A 959 65.19 -8.36 24.89
N ASN A 960 64.12 -9.01 25.35
CA ASN A 960 64.18 -10.28 26.08
C ASN A 960 64.75 -11.39 25.19
N PHE A 961 64.36 -11.45 23.92
CA PHE A 961 64.92 -12.38 22.94
C PHE A 961 66.43 -12.19 22.74
N LEU A 962 66.88 -10.94 22.55
CA LEU A 962 68.31 -10.62 22.44
C LEU A 962 69.09 -11.03 23.70
N THR A 963 68.50 -10.79 24.87
CA THR A 963 69.09 -11.20 26.16
C THR A 963 69.22 -12.72 26.27
N LEU A 964 68.19 -13.46 25.86
CA LEU A 964 68.21 -14.93 25.82
C LEU A 964 69.32 -15.46 24.90
N LEU A 965 69.54 -14.85 23.73
CA LEU A 965 70.65 -15.22 22.83
C LEU A 965 72.01 -15.03 23.50
N VAL A 966 72.21 -13.93 24.23
CA VAL A 966 73.44 -13.68 24.99
C VAL A 966 73.63 -14.73 26.10
N VAL A 967 72.56 -15.08 26.81
CA VAL A 967 72.57 -16.13 27.85
C VAL A 967 72.97 -17.47 27.24
N ILE A 968 72.34 -17.88 26.14
CA ILE A 968 72.64 -19.13 25.44
C ILE A 968 74.09 -19.11 24.95
N ALA A 969 74.55 -18.03 24.32
CA ALA A 969 75.92 -17.92 23.81
C ALA A 969 76.97 -18.01 24.92
N LYS A 970 76.67 -17.50 26.12
CA LYS A 970 77.55 -17.62 27.30
C LYS A 970 77.53 -19.01 27.93
N LEU A 971 76.36 -19.64 28.03
CA LEU A 971 76.20 -21.04 28.51
C LEU A 971 76.77 -22.07 27.52
N SER A 972 76.87 -21.70 26.24
CA SER A 972 77.43 -22.54 25.17
C SER A 972 78.95 -22.47 25.08
N ARG A 973 79.64 -21.64 25.87
CA ARG A 973 81.11 -21.65 25.92
C ARG A 973 81.59 -22.89 26.67
N PRO A 974 82.35 -23.81 26.03
CA PRO A 974 82.93 -24.94 26.74
C PRO A 974 83.88 -24.46 27.83
N SER A 975 83.79 -25.02 29.03
CA SER A 975 84.88 -24.96 30.01
C SER A 975 86.10 -25.66 29.39
N VAL A 976 87.27 -25.03 29.42
CA VAL A 976 88.52 -25.44 28.75
C VAL A 976 89.17 -26.71 29.37
N SER A 977 88.39 -27.60 29.96
CA SER A 977 88.85 -28.90 30.43
C SER A 977 87.73 -29.92 30.22
N GLU A 978 88.05 -31.01 29.53
CA GLU A 978 87.21 -32.17 29.17
C GLU A 978 86.42 -32.08 27.85
N ALA A 979 87.17 -32.09 26.74
CA ALA A 979 86.65 -32.42 25.42
C ALA A 979 86.64 -33.95 25.24
N ASN A 980 85.43 -34.55 25.15
CA ASN A 980 85.06 -35.61 24.18
C ASN A 980 83.76 -36.39 24.51
N GLN A 981 82.97 -36.01 25.52
CA GLN A 981 81.57 -36.47 25.68
C GLN A 981 80.56 -35.30 25.69
N ALA A 982 81.00 -34.10 25.29
CA ALA A 982 80.38 -32.83 25.64
C ALA A 982 79.25 -32.40 24.69
N ASP A 983 79.25 -32.73 23.39
CA ASP A 983 78.34 -32.07 22.45
C ASP A 983 76.86 -32.46 22.63
N LYS A 984 76.56 -33.72 22.95
CA LYS A 984 75.18 -34.19 23.18
C LYS A 984 74.62 -33.72 24.52
N GLU A 985 75.43 -33.71 25.58
CA GLU A 985 75.01 -33.21 26.90
C GLU A 985 74.98 -31.68 26.94
N THR A 986 75.85 -30.99 26.20
CA THR A 986 75.82 -29.53 26.01
C THR A 986 74.62 -29.11 25.19
N ALA A 987 74.32 -29.79 24.06
CA ALA A 987 73.10 -29.55 23.28
C ALA A 987 71.83 -29.85 24.08
N LYS A 988 71.82 -30.90 24.89
CA LYS A 988 70.69 -31.26 25.78
C LYS A 988 70.53 -30.28 26.95
N SER A 989 71.62 -29.76 27.50
CA SER A 989 71.61 -28.71 28.52
C SER A 989 71.11 -27.38 27.94
N ILE A 990 71.57 -27.01 26.74
CA ILE A 990 71.10 -25.84 25.98
C ILE A 990 69.62 -26.01 25.62
N LEU A 991 69.19 -27.17 25.11
CA LEU A 991 67.80 -27.44 24.78
C LEU A 991 66.90 -27.40 26.02
N LYS A 992 67.34 -27.98 27.15
CA LYS A 992 66.63 -27.85 28.43
C LYS A 992 66.55 -26.40 28.90
N ALA A 993 67.63 -25.64 28.81
CA ALA A 993 67.65 -24.22 29.18
C ALA A 993 66.72 -23.40 28.27
N VAL A 994 66.72 -23.63 26.96
CA VAL A 994 65.82 -22.98 26.00
C VAL A 994 64.37 -23.34 26.32
N VAL A 995 64.03 -24.63 26.51
CA VAL A 995 62.66 -25.08 26.79
C VAL A 995 62.13 -24.51 28.12
N VAL A 996 62.97 -24.39 29.14
CA VAL A 996 62.58 -23.87 30.46
C VAL A 996 62.55 -22.34 30.51
N LEU A 997 63.46 -21.65 29.82
CA LEU A 997 63.59 -20.19 29.87
C LEU A 997 62.70 -19.46 28.87
N THR A 998 62.40 -20.06 27.71
CA THR A 998 61.57 -19.46 26.65
C THR A 998 60.20 -18.99 27.15
N PRO A 999 59.46 -19.77 27.96
CA PRO A 999 58.18 -19.31 28.49
C PRO A 999 58.33 -18.23 29.57
N VAL A 1000 59.43 -18.25 30.34
CA VAL A 1000 59.71 -17.27 31.40
C VAL A 1000 60.01 -15.87 30.83
N PHE A 1001 60.57 -15.78 29.62
CA PHE A 1001 60.88 -14.52 28.94
C PHE A 1001 59.72 -13.92 28.12
N GLY A 1002 58.54 -14.57 28.11
CA GLY A 1002 57.36 -14.07 27.42
C GLY A 1002 57.38 -14.23 25.90
N LEU A 1003 58.24 -15.10 25.34
CA LEU A 1003 58.36 -15.32 23.89
C LEU A 1003 57.11 -15.97 23.26
N THR A 1004 56.28 -16.62 24.08
CA THR A 1004 54.95 -17.15 23.73
C THR A 1004 53.99 -16.07 23.23
N TRP A 1005 54.16 -14.83 23.69
CA TRP A 1005 53.35 -13.69 23.28
C TRP A 1005 53.63 -13.26 21.83
N SER A 1006 54.75 -13.68 21.24
CA SER A 1006 55.06 -13.41 19.83
C SER A 1006 54.01 -14.02 18.88
N PHE A 1007 53.40 -15.16 19.26
CA PHE A 1007 52.28 -15.75 18.52
C PHE A 1007 51.02 -14.86 18.60
N GLY A 1008 50.79 -14.22 19.76
CA GLY A 1008 49.75 -13.21 19.97
C GLY A 1008 49.96 -11.93 19.17
N PHE A 1009 51.22 -11.55 18.92
CA PHE A 1009 51.55 -10.42 18.05
C PHE A 1009 51.42 -10.75 16.56
N ALA A 1010 51.73 -12.00 16.15
CA ALA A 1010 51.47 -12.44 14.78
C ALA A 1010 49.98 -12.32 14.45
N LEU A 1011 49.09 -12.63 15.40
CA LEU A 1011 47.63 -12.44 15.28
C LEU A 1011 47.17 -10.98 15.08
N LEU A 1012 48.02 -9.98 15.38
CA LEU A 1012 47.72 -8.56 15.13
C LEU A 1012 48.10 -8.11 13.71
N THR A 1013 48.74 -8.98 12.92
CA THR A 1013 49.07 -8.71 11.51
C THR A 1013 47.98 -9.27 10.59
N ASN A 1014 47.87 -8.73 9.37
CA ASN A 1014 46.93 -9.24 8.36
C ASN A 1014 47.40 -10.63 7.89
N LEU A 1015 46.91 -11.67 8.56
CA LEU A 1015 47.20 -13.08 8.27
C LEU A 1015 45.99 -13.74 7.61
N ASP A 1016 46.25 -14.66 6.67
CA ASP A 1016 45.24 -15.55 6.11
C ASP A 1016 44.53 -16.38 7.20
N ASP A 1017 43.26 -16.72 7.00
CA ASP A 1017 42.43 -17.35 8.04
C ASP A 1017 42.98 -18.68 8.59
N LEU A 1018 43.58 -19.52 7.73
CA LEU A 1018 44.24 -20.76 8.15
C LEU A 1018 45.43 -20.47 9.07
N THR A 1019 46.25 -19.50 8.67
CA THR A 1019 47.42 -19.04 9.40
C THR A 1019 46.98 -18.44 10.74
N ARG A 1020 45.91 -17.62 10.74
CA ARG A 1020 45.30 -17.06 11.94
C ARG A 1020 44.82 -18.15 12.89
N GLN A 1021 44.14 -19.20 12.41
CA GLN A 1021 43.73 -20.32 13.25
C GLN A 1021 44.92 -21.06 13.87
N VAL A 1022 45.97 -21.35 13.09
CA VAL A 1022 47.20 -22.00 13.58
C VAL A 1022 47.87 -21.14 14.65
N PHE A 1023 47.99 -19.83 14.44
CA PHE A 1023 48.55 -18.92 15.44
C PHE A 1023 47.66 -18.78 16.68
N THR A 1024 46.32 -18.84 16.55
CA THR A 1024 45.39 -18.85 17.70
C THR A 1024 45.53 -20.12 18.54
N TYR A 1025 45.53 -21.31 17.92
CA TYR A 1025 45.76 -22.57 18.63
C TYR A 1025 47.17 -22.64 19.23
N GLY A 1026 48.17 -22.15 18.51
CA GLY A 1026 49.54 -22.03 18.99
C GLY A 1026 49.66 -21.09 20.19
N PHE A 1027 49.01 -19.92 20.14
CA PHE A 1027 48.98 -18.95 21.24
C PHE A 1027 48.27 -19.51 22.47
N ALA A 1028 47.11 -20.14 22.32
CA ALA A 1028 46.37 -20.76 23.42
C ALA A 1028 47.17 -21.90 24.07
N GLY A 1029 47.74 -22.80 23.27
CA GLY A 1029 48.56 -23.92 23.76
C GLY A 1029 49.85 -23.47 24.43
N MET A 1030 50.56 -22.49 23.85
CA MET A 1030 51.80 -21.96 24.43
C MET A 1030 51.56 -21.12 25.68
N ASN A 1031 50.43 -20.40 25.77
CA ASN A 1031 50.04 -19.71 27.00
C ASN A 1031 49.71 -20.70 28.13
N ALA A 1032 49.07 -21.83 27.84
CA ALA A 1032 48.89 -22.90 28.82
C ALA A 1032 50.25 -23.43 29.29
N PHE A 1033 51.16 -23.74 28.35
CA PHE A 1033 52.51 -24.22 28.66
C PHE A 1033 53.40 -23.20 29.42
N GLN A 1034 53.24 -21.90 29.14
CA GLN A 1034 53.93 -20.83 29.87
C GLN A 1034 53.58 -20.85 31.35
N LYS A 1035 52.31 -21.10 31.66
CA LYS A 1035 51.78 -21.08 33.02
C LYS A 1035 52.22 -22.34 33.79
N THR A 1036 52.22 -23.51 33.15
CA THR A 1036 52.77 -24.75 33.73
C THR A 1036 54.30 -24.75 33.88
N SER A 1037 55.03 -24.18 32.93
CA SER A 1037 56.50 -24.10 32.99
C SER A 1037 56.99 -23.14 34.06
N THR A 1038 56.26 -22.05 34.29
CA THR A 1038 56.50 -21.14 35.43
C THR A 1038 56.38 -21.91 36.75
N ALA A 1039 55.32 -22.73 36.90
CA ALA A 1039 55.14 -23.61 38.07
C ALA A 1039 56.22 -24.70 38.21
N THR A 1040 56.73 -25.24 37.09
CA THR A 1040 57.73 -26.33 37.09
C THR A 1040 59.16 -25.82 37.35
N THR A 1041 59.48 -24.61 36.91
CA THR A 1041 60.74 -23.92 37.26
C THR A 1041 60.80 -23.63 38.76
N MET A 1042 59.63 -23.50 39.40
CA MET A 1042 59.50 -23.35 40.85
C MET A 1042 59.70 -24.69 41.60
N SER A 1043 59.10 -25.81 41.14
CA SER A 1043 59.25 -27.12 41.80
C SER A 1043 60.68 -27.70 41.71
N THR A 1044 61.40 -27.42 40.63
CA THR A 1044 62.81 -27.81 40.48
C THR A 1044 63.75 -27.03 41.42
N SER A 1045 63.35 -25.84 41.88
CA SER A 1045 64.08 -25.10 42.93
C SER A 1045 63.98 -25.77 44.30
N GLU A 1046 62.87 -26.49 44.54
CA GLU A 1046 62.58 -27.28 45.74
C GLU A 1046 63.49 -28.52 45.83
N ALA A 1047 63.65 -29.27 44.72
CA ALA A 1047 64.54 -30.44 44.65
C ALA A 1047 66.03 -30.09 44.86
N SER A 1048 66.46 -28.88 44.46
CA SER A 1048 67.82 -28.41 44.72
C SER A 1048 68.06 -28.04 46.20
N SER A 1049 67.02 -27.61 46.92
CA SER A 1049 67.11 -27.28 48.34
C SER A 1049 67.20 -28.52 49.23
N ASP A 1050 66.56 -29.63 48.85
CA ASP A 1050 66.66 -30.90 49.59
C ASP A 1050 68.00 -31.61 49.39
N HIS A 1051 68.65 -31.43 48.23
CA HIS A 1051 70.00 -31.94 48.01
C HIS A 1051 71.09 -31.17 48.78
N ILE A 1052 70.85 -29.89 49.10
CA ILE A 1052 71.75 -29.04 49.92
C ILE A 1052 71.54 -29.27 51.43
N LYS A 1053 70.40 -29.83 51.86
CA LYS A 1053 70.22 -30.27 53.26
C LYS A 1053 70.84 -31.63 53.59
N LYS A 1054 71.28 -32.40 52.59
CA LYS A 1054 71.91 -33.73 52.74
C LYS A 1054 73.43 -33.73 52.46
N LYS A 1055 74.09 -32.57 52.41
CA LYS A 1055 75.54 -32.46 52.25
C LYS A 1055 76.16 -31.51 53.26
#